data_AF-A0A0G0RG28-F1
#
_entry.id   AF-A0A0G0RG28-F1
#
_cell.length_a   1.000
_cell.length_b   1.000
_cell.length_c   1.000
_cell.angle_alpha   90.00
_cell.angle_beta   90.00
_cell.angle_gamma   90.00
#
_symmetry.space_group_name_H-M   'P 1'
#
loop_
_entity.id
_entity.type
_entity.pdbx_description
1 polymer ?
#
loop_
_entity_poly.entity_id
_entity_poly.type
_entity_poly.pdbx_seq_one_letter_code
_entity_poly.pdbx_strand_id
1 'polypeptide(L)'
;MTKKFTSEEKVSFNVWQKSIFFLFLFFALSLITNKAQAATYYVDAINGNDAAIGNTQASPIKTISALNKKALLAGDSVLFKRGQTWQSQVSLAAKSGMADAYITYGAYGIGAKPKLNNITLKDKSYIKFQGLEFYNNAPGNWIVYIDSSDHIVLEDCNLIAGPLNTGYAVLTIRENSEYNVVRGCFIEHKNLIAQNDAVNLKHNANYNLIENNIIGTATHYALTIMGSTEDVVATNPDGSKYTIPYSKYTASYNIIRNNKINNPEGAMVEIQSNANRNVFEGNEVSGGKSTANNNSSPQAVKSVSQYNILRNNIIHSNISDRAAGISSVVYRNGIAPANNYLHNRTYNNVINNIKASPLVIGNDEPAECNADDNVYKNNIIFANPTADGIQVTVTPYVASPNYFFINNIIYNGSESSNVFKIKGVARNVAAQQTADGAHFSGNVQKEPALDLFYKPKINSPAIDKGVYLTKITSASANGTKFYVEDPNYFTDGFGITLGDKIQVGKDIVRIKKVDYNNKLLEVDTSIYWSQGSTISRPYLGNLPDIGVYESDIVVPETCTSFNYSDWGVCVNGSQTRNVTSSFPANCSGGNPVLTQNCTVIPTCTSWTYSAWSTCVNSLQTRSVLSSSPLNCSGGNPILLQGCQVAPVCIDLSFKGGSVQSSVTQNNTYKISCDYGVIVDSINAKNDIGYCSWTGWSGTAANFICNSGSVGTRKNICTVAAGTKSNSCIQANIISSTSVVAPPPICTSWTYSNWGSCTNGQQTRTVLYSFPLNCVNGAPVLSQNCQMPVIDSDKDGMSDIYENALGTDRYDADMDNDGYGDKEEILNGYDPFGPGRISYNSQLTKEYSGEIILKVQAEGQMWYVNPSDKRYFISSPGDLLIAVKKLGRAVRHNIITNYANYFSVHGGKFLVDVDDGNKMYYFNPVNKRLYYIADAASGFDLLKSFGQGMSNANLWKIRSGFLY
;
A
#
# COMPACT_ATOMS: atom_id res chain seq x y z
N MET A 1 66.95 22.73 -68.72
CA MET A 1 68.43 22.60 -68.62
C MET A 1 68.91 23.78 -67.78
N THR A 2 69.74 23.74 -66.74
CA THR A 2 70.66 22.74 -66.21
C THR A 2 71.24 23.32 -64.90
N LYS A 3 71.51 22.43 -63.92
CA LYS A 3 72.47 22.53 -62.80
C LYS A 3 72.19 23.42 -61.57
N LYS A 4 72.33 22.71 -60.42
CA LYS A 4 72.92 23.05 -59.08
C LYS A 4 72.15 24.08 -58.24
N PHE A 5 71.91 23.84 -56.95
CA PHE A 5 72.85 23.91 -55.79
C PHE A 5 72.14 23.27 -54.54
N THR A 6 72.78 22.36 -53.78
CA THR A 6 73.32 22.46 -52.38
C THR A 6 72.40 22.14 -51.18
N SER A 7 72.98 21.36 -50.24
CA SER A 7 72.97 21.37 -48.75
C SER A 7 71.69 21.49 -47.90
N GLU A 8 71.60 20.54 -46.93
CA GLU A 8 71.11 20.62 -45.53
C GLU A 8 69.61 20.91 -45.32
N GLU A 9 68.81 20.21 -44.50
CA GLU A 9 69.03 19.65 -43.17
C GLU A 9 68.28 18.30 -42.96
N LYS A 10 68.86 17.42 -42.13
CA LYS A 10 68.14 16.29 -41.53
C LYS A 10 67.32 16.79 -40.34
N VAL A 11 66.01 16.56 -40.35
CA VAL A 11 65.17 16.69 -39.14
C VAL A 11 64.42 15.39 -38.89
N SER A 12 64.91 14.64 -37.90
CA SER A 12 64.12 13.61 -37.21
C SER A 12 63.23 14.31 -36.17
N PHE A 13 61.92 14.39 -36.41
CA PHE A 13 60.99 14.78 -35.36
C PHE A 13 60.43 13.57 -34.62
N ASN A 14 60.66 13.64 -33.31
CA ASN A 14 60.43 12.64 -32.27
C ASN A 14 58.96 12.28 -32.09
N VAL A 15 58.80 11.13 -31.44
CA VAL A 15 57.61 10.46 -30.89
C VAL A 15 56.50 11.39 -30.38
N TRP A 16 56.80 12.63 -29.96
CA TRP A 16 55.87 13.62 -29.43
C TRP A 16 54.82 14.20 -30.40
N GLN A 17 55.06 14.28 -31.72
CA GLN A 17 54.06 14.84 -32.67
C GLN A 17 53.04 13.82 -33.17
N LYS A 18 53.40 12.53 -33.22
CA LYS A 18 52.42 11.44 -33.41
C LYS A 18 51.53 11.28 -32.18
N SER A 19 52.06 11.56 -30.99
CA SER A 19 51.28 11.58 -29.76
C SER A 19 50.15 12.61 -29.77
N ILE A 20 50.27 13.75 -30.45
CA ILE A 20 49.24 14.82 -30.42
C ILE A 20 48.08 14.57 -31.39
N PHE A 21 48.34 13.96 -32.56
CA PHE A 21 47.30 13.64 -33.53
C PHE A 21 46.58 12.31 -33.20
N PHE A 22 47.29 11.34 -32.63
CA PHE A 22 46.66 10.14 -32.06
C PHE A 22 45.99 10.43 -30.72
N LEU A 23 46.47 11.36 -29.87
CA LEU A 23 45.68 11.84 -28.72
C LEU A 23 44.39 12.50 -29.19
N PHE A 24 44.38 13.32 -30.24
CA PHE A 24 43.13 13.94 -30.74
C PHE A 24 42.15 12.91 -31.32
N LEU A 25 42.64 11.82 -31.93
CA LEU A 25 41.81 10.70 -32.40
C LEU A 25 41.37 9.75 -31.27
N PHE A 26 42.15 9.64 -30.17
CA PHE A 26 41.79 8.86 -28.97
C PHE A 26 40.87 9.63 -28.01
N PHE A 27 40.95 10.97 -27.95
CA PHE A 27 40.12 11.81 -27.07
C PHE A 27 38.79 12.24 -27.71
N ALA A 28 38.67 12.22 -29.05
CA ALA A 28 37.41 12.50 -29.75
C ALA A 28 36.61 11.22 -30.10
N LEU A 29 37.25 10.04 -30.14
CA LEU A 29 36.57 8.75 -30.34
C LEU A 29 36.55 7.83 -29.11
N SER A 30 37.06 8.30 -27.95
CA SER A 30 36.50 7.86 -26.67
C SER A 30 35.07 8.41 -26.59
N LEU A 31 34.16 7.73 -27.29
CA LEU A 31 32.73 7.90 -27.21
C LEU A 31 32.38 8.10 -25.74
N ILE A 32 32.14 9.37 -25.43
CA ILE A 32 31.44 9.81 -24.25
C ILE A 32 30.17 8.97 -24.27
N THR A 33 30.13 7.91 -23.47
CA THR A 33 28.89 7.28 -23.06
C THR A 33 28.17 8.35 -22.28
N ASN A 34 27.49 9.24 -23.01
CA ASN A 34 26.34 9.93 -22.48
C ASN A 34 25.42 8.80 -22.06
N LYS A 35 25.49 8.39 -20.79
CA LYS A 35 24.37 7.71 -20.16
C LYS A 35 23.20 8.65 -20.41
N ALA A 36 22.37 8.34 -21.41
CA ALA A 36 21.18 9.09 -21.68
C ALA A 36 20.43 9.16 -20.35
N GLN A 37 20.33 10.36 -19.79
CA GLN A 37 19.69 10.55 -18.51
C GLN A 37 18.21 10.17 -18.71
N ALA A 38 17.74 9.18 -17.96
CA ALA A 38 16.34 8.75 -17.98
C ALA A 38 15.41 9.96 -17.86
N ALA A 39 14.51 10.13 -18.84
CA ALA A 39 13.55 11.22 -18.83
C ALA A 39 12.41 10.90 -17.87
N THR A 40 11.87 11.94 -17.20
CA THR A 40 10.65 11.81 -16.39
C THR A 40 9.54 12.63 -17.03
N TYR A 41 8.41 11.98 -17.33
CA TYR A 41 7.22 12.58 -17.88
C TYR A 41 6.13 12.66 -16.82
N TYR A 42 5.38 13.76 -16.79
CA TYR A 42 4.31 14.02 -15.85
C TYR A 42 2.96 14.07 -16.57
N VAL A 43 1.94 13.48 -15.95
CA VAL A 43 0.57 13.42 -16.49
C VAL A 43 -0.40 14.01 -15.48
N ASP A 44 -1.21 15.00 -15.90
CA ASP A 44 -2.23 15.68 -15.09
C ASP A 44 -3.53 15.80 -15.91
N ALA A 45 -4.58 15.09 -15.52
CA ALA A 45 -5.86 15.05 -16.22
C ALA A 45 -6.58 16.42 -16.22
N ILE A 46 -6.30 17.26 -15.24
CA ILE A 46 -6.99 18.54 -15.00
C ILE A 46 -6.22 19.68 -15.67
N ASN A 47 -4.94 19.83 -15.32
CA ASN A 47 -4.11 20.98 -15.73
C ASN A 47 -3.15 20.67 -16.88
N GLY A 48 -3.09 19.42 -17.35
CA GLY A 48 -2.22 19.03 -18.45
C GLY A 48 -2.64 19.60 -19.80
N ASN A 49 -1.68 19.59 -20.72
CA ASN A 49 -1.87 19.96 -22.12
C ASN A 49 -1.24 18.88 -23.03
N ASP A 50 -2.00 18.32 -23.97
CA ASP A 50 -1.50 17.26 -24.85
C ASP A 50 -0.46 17.74 -25.88
N ALA A 51 -0.33 19.05 -26.07
CA ALA A 51 0.77 19.64 -26.83
C ALA A 51 2.08 19.74 -26.02
N ALA A 52 2.04 19.48 -24.71
CA ALA A 52 3.22 19.59 -23.86
C ALA A 52 4.24 18.48 -24.12
N ILE A 53 5.51 18.79 -23.87
CA ILE A 53 6.58 17.79 -23.86
C ILE A 53 6.33 16.80 -22.72
N GLY A 54 5.87 17.28 -21.56
CA GLY A 54 5.55 16.47 -20.39
C GLY A 54 6.70 16.32 -19.41
N ASN A 55 7.90 16.84 -19.70
CA ASN A 55 9.10 16.57 -18.92
C ASN A 55 9.25 17.40 -17.62
N THR A 56 8.22 18.17 -17.24
CA THR A 56 8.17 18.93 -15.98
C THR A 56 6.76 18.90 -15.39
N GLN A 57 6.65 19.01 -14.07
CA GLN A 57 5.34 19.08 -13.40
C GLN A 57 4.51 20.32 -13.80
N ALA A 58 5.16 21.40 -14.25
CA ALA A 58 4.49 22.62 -14.68
C ALA A 58 3.92 22.54 -16.11
N SER A 59 4.40 21.59 -16.93
CA SER A 59 3.90 21.34 -18.28
C SER A 59 3.61 19.85 -18.50
N PRO A 60 2.63 19.28 -17.76
CA PRO A 60 2.31 17.86 -17.85
C PRO A 60 1.45 17.55 -19.09
N ILE A 61 1.53 16.30 -19.55
CA ILE A 61 0.65 15.73 -20.58
C ILE A 61 -0.75 15.56 -19.96
N LYS A 62 -1.83 15.73 -20.74
CA LYS A 62 -3.20 15.63 -20.20
C LYS A 62 -3.76 14.21 -20.30
N THR A 63 -3.64 13.58 -21.46
CA THR A 63 -4.35 12.33 -21.79
C THR A 63 -3.41 11.16 -22.02
N ILE A 64 -3.91 9.95 -21.75
CA ILE A 64 -3.25 8.68 -22.08
C ILE A 64 -3.08 8.57 -23.60
N SER A 65 -3.99 9.11 -24.41
CA SER A 65 -3.88 9.09 -25.88
C SER A 65 -2.63 9.84 -26.36
N ALA A 66 -2.34 11.01 -25.78
CA ALA A 66 -1.11 11.74 -26.07
C ALA A 66 0.14 11.04 -25.52
N LEU A 67 0.05 10.49 -24.30
CA LEU A 67 1.14 9.70 -23.70
C LEU A 67 1.50 8.47 -24.54
N ASN A 68 0.52 7.71 -25.03
CA ASN A 68 0.73 6.50 -25.83
C ASN A 68 1.51 6.76 -27.14
N LYS A 69 1.52 8.01 -27.62
CA LYS A 69 2.28 8.46 -28.80
C LYS A 69 3.72 8.86 -28.48
N LYS A 70 4.08 9.00 -27.20
CA LYS A 70 5.45 9.34 -26.79
C LYS A 70 6.38 8.16 -27.06
N ALA A 71 7.54 8.48 -27.65
CA ALA A 71 8.65 7.56 -27.74
C ALA A 71 9.38 7.55 -26.39
N LEU A 72 9.08 6.56 -25.56
CA LEU A 72 9.77 6.32 -24.30
C LEU A 72 10.99 5.44 -24.57
N LEU A 73 12.09 5.74 -23.89
CA LEU A 73 13.33 4.97 -23.90
C LEU A 73 13.45 4.15 -22.61
N ALA A 74 14.26 3.09 -22.66
CA ALA A 74 14.57 2.29 -21.47
C ALA A 74 15.13 3.18 -20.35
N GLY A 75 14.63 2.99 -19.12
CA GLY A 75 14.94 3.81 -17.96
C GLY A 75 14.00 4.99 -17.72
N ASP A 76 13.20 5.40 -18.71
CA ASP A 76 12.28 6.53 -18.56
C ASP A 76 11.21 6.28 -17.48
N SER A 77 10.73 7.37 -16.88
CA SER A 77 9.64 7.35 -15.90
C SER A 77 8.44 8.16 -16.39
N VAL A 78 7.23 7.66 -16.15
CA VAL A 78 5.96 8.35 -16.41
C VAL A 78 5.18 8.42 -15.11
N LEU A 79 4.96 9.62 -14.58
CA LEU A 79 4.33 9.85 -13.29
C LEU A 79 2.94 10.46 -13.47
N PHE A 80 1.92 9.77 -12.97
CA PHE A 80 0.53 10.23 -12.95
C PHE A 80 0.22 10.99 -11.67
N LYS A 81 -0.52 12.10 -11.78
CA LYS A 81 -0.85 12.91 -10.60
C LYS A 81 -1.83 12.19 -9.69
N ARG A 82 -1.50 12.11 -8.39
CA ARG A 82 -2.37 11.58 -7.35
C ARG A 82 -3.68 12.35 -7.24
N GLY A 83 -4.73 11.66 -6.80
CA GLY A 83 -6.08 12.19 -6.67
C GLY A 83 -6.86 12.35 -7.98
N GLN A 84 -6.30 11.93 -9.12
CA GLN A 84 -6.92 12.08 -10.44
C GLN A 84 -7.25 10.72 -11.10
N THR A 85 -8.12 10.76 -12.11
CA THR A 85 -8.62 9.58 -12.83
C THR A 85 -8.49 9.72 -14.34
N TRP A 86 -8.14 8.61 -15.00
CA TRP A 86 -8.05 8.46 -16.46
C TRP A 86 -8.92 7.30 -16.97
N GLN A 87 -9.90 6.84 -16.20
CA GLN A 87 -10.69 5.63 -16.53
C GLN A 87 -11.53 5.71 -17.80
N SER A 88 -12.02 6.89 -18.16
CA SER A 88 -12.83 7.10 -19.36
C SER A 88 -11.98 7.24 -20.64
N GLN A 89 -10.66 7.06 -20.53
CA GLN A 89 -9.74 7.16 -21.66
C GLN A 89 -9.37 5.77 -22.21
N VAL A 90 -8.65 5.79 -23.34
CA VAL A 90 -7.99 4.60 -23.88
C VAL A 90 -7.04 3.99 -22.85
N SER A 91 -6.87 2.67 -22.88
CA SER A 91 -5.91 1.98 -22.02
C SER A 91 -4.47 2.44 -22.30
N LEU A 92 -3.65 2.43 -21.26
CA LEU A 92 -2.22 2.74 -21.36
C LEU A 92 -1.53 1.69 -22.24
N ALA A 93 -0.81 2.13 -23.26
CA ALA A 93 -0.02 1.27 -24.14
C ALA A 93 1.44 1.28 -23.66
N ALA A 94 1.72 0.48 -22.63
CA ALA A 94 3.03 0.44 -21.99
C ALA A 94 4.15 0.01 -22.97
N LYS A 95 5.35 0.56 -22.76
CA LYS A 95 6.54 0.29 -23.59
C LYS A 95 7.55 -0.53 -22.78
N SER A 96 8.27 -1.42 -23.45
CA SER A 96 9.30 -2.26 -22.81
C SER A 96 10.55 -1.45 -22.46
N GLY A 97 11.16 -1.77 -21.33
CA GLY A 97 12.49 -1.30 -20.95
C GLY A 97 13.58 -2.30 -21.32
N MET A 98 14.66 -2.28 -20.55
CA MET A 98 15.78 -3.24 -20.61
C MET A 98 16.11 -3.75 -19.20
N ALA A 99 16.87 -4.85 -19.12
CA ALA A 99 17.23 -5.52 -17.86
C ALA A 99 17.85 -4.59 -16.79
N ASP A 100 18.63 -3.61 -17.22
CA ASP A 100 19.28 -2.61 -16.36
C ASP A 100 18.56 -1.25 -16.33
N ALA A 101 17.47 -1.11 -17.09
CA ALA A 101 16.77 0.15 -17.32
C ALA A 101 15.27 -0.06 -17.58
N TYR A 102 14.52 -0.37 -16.52
CA TYR A 102 13.07 -0.52 -16.59
C TYR A 102 12.40 0.79 -16.96
N ILE A 103 11.32 0.73 -17.75
CA ILE A 103 10.41 1.88 -17.86
C ILE A 103 9.47 1.85 -16.65
N THR A 104 9.40 2.96 -15.92
CA THR A 104 8.60 3.05 -14.69
C THR A 104 7.36 3.92 -14.89
N TYR A 105 6.18 3.34 -14.68
CA TYR A 105 4.90 4.05 -14.59
C TYR A 105 4.52 4.20 -13.13
N GLY A 106 4.58 5.43 -12.61
CA GLY A 106 4.43 5.73 -11.19
C GLY A 106 3.43 6.84 -10.90
N ALA A 107 3.40 7.28 -9.64
CA ALA A 107 2.57 8.41 -9.19
C ALA A 107 3.44 9.61 -8.75
N TYR A 108 2.86 10.82 -8.75
CA TYR A 108 3.44 12.00 -8.11
C TYR A 108 2.36 12.89 -7.47
N GLY A 109 2.78 13.78 -6.57
CA GLY A 109 1.86 14.64 -5.82
C GLY A 109 1.24 13.90 -4.64
N ILE A 110 0.17 14.45 -4.06
CA ILE A 110 -0.45 13.92 -2.83
C ILE A 110 -1.88 13.40 -3.08
N GLY A 111 -2.37 12.53 -2.20
CA GLY A 111 -3.74 12.01 -2.24
C GLY A 111 -3.84 10.55 -2.69
N ALA A 112 -5.01 10.15 -3.17
CA ALA A 112 -5.27 8.77 -3.60
C ALA A 112 -4.38 8.36 -4.78
N LYS A 113 -4.11 7.04 -4.93
CA LYS A 113 -3.37 6.49 -6.07
C LYS A 113 -4.05 6.93 -7.39
N PRO A 114 -3.29 7.32 -8.43
CA PRO A 114 -3.87 7.67 -9.72
C PRO A 114 -4.65 6.48 -10.28
N LYS A 115 -5.88 6.75 -10.72
CA LYS A 115 -6.85 5.73 -11.11
C LYS A 115 -6.89 5.60 -12.64
N LEU A 116 -6.35 4.49 -13.15
CA LEU A 116 -6.30 4.15 -14.58
C LEU A 116 -7.34 3.08 -14.91
N ASN A 117 -7.63 2.94 -16.22
CA ASN A 117 -8.41 1.83 -16.75
C ASN A 117 -7.61 0.50 -16.65
N ASN A 118 -8.06 -0.59 -17.27
CA ASN A 118 -7.30 -1.84 -17.34
C ASN A 118 -6.01 -1.71 -18.16
N ILE A 119 -5.05 -2.61 -17.89
CA ILE A 119 -3.76 -2.72 -18.59
C ILE A 119 -3.58 -4.13 -19.17
N THR A 120 -3.21 -4.16 -20.44
CA THR A 120 -2.86 -5.39 -21.17
C THR A 120 -1.40 -5.30 -21.59
N LEU A 121 -0.60 -6.25 -21.12
CA LEU A 121 0.83 -6.38 -21.42
C LEU A 121 0.99 -7.64 -22.25
N LYS A 122 1.17 -7.45 -23.56
CA LYS A 122 1.43 -8.52 -24.53
C LYS A 122 2.74 -8.28 -25.24
N ASP A 123 3.63 -9.27 -25.21
CA ASP A 123 4.97 -9.18 -25.77
C ASP A 123 5.73 -7.97 -25.18
N LYS A 124 5.77 -7.87 -23.85
CA LYS A 124 6.36 -6.75 -23.09
C LYS A 124 7.37 -7.26 -22.07
N SER A 125 8.40 -6.46 -21.83
CA SER A 125 9.42 -6.80 -20.85
C SER A 125 9.97 -5.59 -20.10
N TYR A 126 10.47 -5.80 -18.89
CA TYR A 126 11.17 -4.79 -18.08
C TYR A 126 10.36 -3.51 -17.84
N ILE A 127 9.15 -3.68 -17.31
CA ILE A 127 8.22 -2.58 -17.00
C ILE A 127 7.91 -2.61 -15.51
N LYS A 128 7.96 -1.45 -14.85
CA LYS A 128 7.55 -1.29 -13.46
C LYS A 128 6.33 -0.39 -13.36
N PHE A 129 5.28 -0.86 -12.68
CA PHE A 129 4.15 -0.05 -12.23
C PHE A 129 4.25 0.14 -10.72
N GLN A 130 4.18 1.38 -10.24
CA GLN A 130 4.35 1.70 -8.82
C GLN A 130 3.30 2.68 -8.31
N GLY A 131 2.57 2.32 -7.25
CA GLY A 131 1.67 3.26 -6.57
C GLY A 131 0.44 3.67 -7.38
N LEU A 132 -0.04 2.80 -8.28
CA LEU A 132 -1.17 3.07 -9.19
C LEU A 132 -2.41 2.25 -8.81
N GLU A 133 -3.59 2.72 -9.23
CA GLU A 133 -4.84 1.96 -9.16
C GLU A 133 -5.35 1.62 -10.57
N PHE A 134 -5.43 0.33 -10.89
CA PHE A 134 -6.10 -0.16 -12.09
C PHE A 134 -7.51 -0.60 -11.71
N TYR A 135 -8.51 0.04 -12.31
CA TYR A 135 -9.92 -0.30 -12.06
C TYR A 135 -10.73 -0.27 -13.34
N ASN A 136 -11.57 -1.28 -13.52
CA ASN A 136 -12.55 -1.37 -14.60
C ASN A 136 -13.82 -2.09 -14.12
N ASN A 137 -14.98 -1.53 -14.43
CA ASN A 137 -16.31 -2.07 -14.08
C ASN A 137 -17.07 -2.66 -15.28
N ALA A 138 -16.53 -2.55 -16.49
CA ALA A 138 -17.19 -3.05 -17.69
C ALA A 138 -17.13 -4.59 -17.75
N PRO A 139 -18.20 -5.27 -18.19
CA PRO A 139 -18.23 -6.72 -18.34
C PRO A 139 -17.11 -7.25 -19.24
N GLY A 140 -16.61 -8.46 -18.94
CA GLY A 140 -15.65 -9.22 -19.75
C GLY A 140 -14.21 -8.72 -19.75
N ASN A 141 -13.85 -7.69 -18.98
CA ASN A 141 -12.50 -7.11 -18.99
C ASN A 141 -11.65 -7.60 -17.82
N TRP A 142 -10.46 -8.11 -18.11
CA TRP A 142 -9.39 -8.24 -17.09
C TRP A 142 -8.94 -6.86 -16.61
N ILE A 143 -8.36 -6.79 -15.41
CA ILE A 143 -7.81 -5.54 -14.87
C ILE A 143 -6.33 -5.41 -15.21
N VAL A 144 -5.57 -6.48 -14.94
CA VAL A 144 -4.18 -6.62 -15.37
C VAL A 144 -4.01 -7.96 -16.07
N TYR A 145 -3.61 -7.92 -17.32
CA TYR A 145 -3.40 -9.11 -18.15
C TYR A 145 -1.96 -9.13 -18.68
N ILE A 146 -1.15 -10.05 -18.16
CA ILE A 146 0.26 -10.28 -18.51
C ILE A 146 0.33 -11.56 -19.36
N ASP A 147 0.71 -11.41 -20.62
CA ASP A 147 0.66 -12.45 -21.65
C ASP A 147 1.93 -12.40 -22.49
N SER A 148 2.63 -13.53 -22.65
CA SER A 148 3.91 -13.58 -23.39
C SER A 148 4.88 -12.47 -22.96
N SER A 149 4.93 -12.17 -21.65
CA SER A 149 5.62 -11.00 -21.10
C SER A 149 6.41 -11.37 -19.85
N ASP A 150 7.60 -10.79 -19.70
CA ASP A 150 8.56 -11.14 -18.66
C ASP A 150 9.08 -9.91 -17.91
N HIS A 151 9.60 -10.10 -16.70
CA HIS A 151 10.18 -9.00 -15.92
C HIS A 151 9.22 -7.80 -15.72
N ILE A 152 7.92 -8.05 -15.61
CA ILE A 152 6.93 -7.04 -15.24
C ILE A 152 6.87 -6.95 -13.72
N VAL A 153 6.94 -5.73 -13.19
CA VAL A 153 6.86 -5.45 -11.75
C VAL A 153 5.61 -4.65 -11.45
N LEU A 154 4.73 -5.18 -10.60
CA LEU A 154 3.62 -4.44 -9.97
C LEU A 154 3.98 -4.24 -8.49
N GLU A 155 4.17 -2.99 -8.08
CA GLU A 155 4.61 -2.65 -6.72
C GLU A 155 3.68 -1.61 -6.09
N ASP A 156 3.12 -1.92 -4.92
CA ASP A 156 2.16 -1.03 -4.23
C ASP A 156 1.02 -0.58 -5.16
N CYS A 157 0.44 -1.50 -5.93
CA CYS A 157 -0.69 -1.21 -6.82
C CYS A 157 -2.02 -1.68 -6.24
N ASN A 158 -3.11 -1.00 -6.59
CA ASN A 158 -4.47 -1.47 -6.34
C ASN A 158 -5.03 -2.04 -7.66
N LEU A 159 -5.40 -3.32 -7.69
CA LEU A 159 -6.00 -3.99 -8.83
C LEU A 159 -7.44 -4.35 -8.46
N ILE A 160 -8.41 -3.68 -9.07
CA ILE A 160 -9.81 -3.79 -8.63
C ILE A 160 -10.75 -4.01 -9.80
N ALA A 161 -11.42 -5.17 -9.82
CA ALA A 161 -12.55 -5.39 -10.71
C ALA A 161 -13.83 -4.89 -10.04
N GLY A 162 -14.56 -4.00 -10.72
CA GLY A 162 -15.81 -3.44 -10.21
C GLY A 162 -16.95 -4.47 -10.12
N PRO A 163 -18.06 -4.15 -9.42
CA PRO A 163 -19.16 -5.09 -9.17
C PRO A 163 -19.90 -5.58 -10.43
N LEU A 164 -19.80 -4.87 -11.56
CA LEU A 164 -20.40 -5.28 -12.85
C LEU A 164 -19.39 -5.96 -13.78
N ASN A 165 -18.11 -6.04 -13.39
CA ASN A 165 -17.09 -6.66 -14.20
C ASN A 165 -17.27 -8.19 -14.16
N THR A 166 -17.26 -8.85 -15.32
CA THR A 166 -17.41 -10.31 -15.46
C THR A 166 -16.15 -10.98 -16.03
N GLY A 167 -15.01 -10.28 -15.99
CA GLY A 167 -13.71 -10.83 -16.31
C GLY A 167 -13.40 -11.99 -15.38
N TYR A 168 -12.75 -13.02 -15.91
CA TYR A 168 -12.52 -14.24 -15.14
C TYR A 168 -11.53 -14.05 -14.00
N ALA A 169 -10.61 -13.08 -14.09
CA ALA A 169 -9.69 -12.75 -13.01
C ALA A 169 -9.30 -11.27 -13.01
N VAL A 170 -8.93 -10.74 -11.84
CA VAL A 170 -8.38 -9.38 -11.69
C VAL A 170 -6.97 -9.31 -12.28
N LEU A 171 -6.08 -10.18 -11.81
CA LEU A 171 -4.72 -10.33 -12.31
C LEU A 171 -4.58 -11.69 -13.00
N THR A 172 -4.15 -11.68 -14.26
CA THR A 172 -3.80 -12.90 -15.01
C THR A 172 -2.36 -12.82 -15.50
N ILE A 173 -1.57 -13.86 -15.23
CA ILE A 173 -0.22 -14.09 -15.77
C ILE A 173 -0.26 -15.39 -16.56
N ARG A 174 0.05 -15.33 -17.85
CA ARG A 174 -0.06 -16.50 -18.74
C ARG A 174 0.78 -16.44 -20.02
N GLU A 175 0.74 -17.51 -20.78
CA GLU A 175 1.42 -17.69 -22.06
C GLU A 175 2.93 -17.43 -21.97
N ASN A 176 3.67 -18.33 -21.30
CA ASN A 176 5.13 -18.20 -21.14
C ASN A 176 5.57 -16.86 -20.50
N SER A 177 4.76 -16.34 -19.57
CA SER A 177 5.09 -15.13 -18.82
C SER A 177 5.88 -15.49 -17.56
N GLU A 178 7.15 -15.08 -17.50
CA GLU A 178 8.11 -15.52 -16.48
C GLU A 178 8.85 -14.34 -15.83
N TYR A 179 9.40 -14.55 -14.64
CA TYR A 179 10.16 -13.54 -13.87
C TYR A 179 9.36 -12.26 -13.57
N ASN A 180 8.04 -12.36 -13.52
CA ASN A 180 7.17 -11.25 -13.12
C ASN A 180 7.07 -11.19 -11.59
N VAL A 181 6.96 -9.97 -11.06
CA VAL A 181 6.91 -9.69 -9.63
C VAL A 181 5.66 -8.88 -9.31
N VAL A 182 4.83 -9.39 -8.40
CA VAL A 182 3.68 -8.68 -7.86
C VAL A 182 3.84 -8.57 -6.36
N ARG A 183 4.05 -7.34 -5.87
CA ARG A 183 4.35 -7.12 -4.45
C ARG A 183 3.67 -5.92 -3.83
N GLY A 184 3.24 -6.08 -2.58
CA GLY A 184 2.59 -5.00 -1.82
C GLY A 184 1.27 -4.53 -2.43
N CYS A 185 0.66 -5.31 -3.33
CA CYS A 185 -0.55 -4.93 -4.02
C CYS A 185 -1.82 -5.30 -3.22
N PHE A 186 -2.89 -4.56 -3.47
CA PHE A 186 -4.25 -4.92 -3.06
C PHE A 186 -5.02 -5.42 -4.29
N ILE A 187 -5.53 -6.65 -4.24
CA ILE A 187 -6.16 -7.32 -5.39
C ILE A 187 -7.54 -7.83 -4.98
N GLU A 188 -8.59 -7.35 -5.66
CA GLU A 188 -9.98 -7.67 -5.29
C GLU A 188 -10.92 -7.74 -6.50
N HIS A 189 -11.80 -8.75 -6.52
CA HIS A 189 -12.90 -8.87 -7.45
C HIS A 189 -14.24 -8.58 -6.76
N LYS A 190 -14.88 -7.46 -7.09
CA LYS A 190 -16.12 -7.01 -6.40
C LYS A 190 -17.40 -7.62 -6.93
N ASN A 191 -17.35 -8.35 -8.04
CA ASN A 191 -18.53 -9.06 -8.57
C ASN A 191 -18.77 -10.35 -7.78
N LEU A 192 -19.92 -10.43 -7.09
CA LEU A 192 -20.31 -11.57 -6.26
C LEU A 192 -21.28 -12.54 -6.96
N ILE A 193 -21.69 -12.26 -8.19
CA ILE A 193 -22.71 -13.04 -8.92
C ILE A 193 -22.11 -13.88 -10.04
N ALA A 194 -21.05 -13.42 -10.70
CA ALA A 194 -20.33 -14.16 -11.74
C ALA A 194 -19.24 -15.04 -11.13
N GLN A 195 -18.87 -16.14 -11.78
CA GLN A 195 -17.66 -16.89 -11.42
C GLN A 195 -16.41 -16.07 -11.78
N ASN A 196 -15.53 -15.83 -10.80
CA ASN A 196 -14.30 -15.07 -10.99
C ASN A 196 -13.24 -15.43 -9.95
N ASP A 197 -11.99 -15.16 -10.31
CA ASP A 197 -10.80 -15.29 -9.47
C ASP A 197 -10.19 -13.91 -9.15
N ALA A 198 -9.33 -13.81 -8.13
CA ALA A 198 -8.52 -12.61 -7.93
C ALA A 198 -7.19 -12.69 -8.69
N VAL A 199 -6.42 -13.77 -8.53
CA VAL A 199 -5.12 -13.95 -9.18
C VAL A 199 -5.02 -15.31 -9.87
N ASN A 200 -4.61 -15.32 -11.15
CA ASN A 200 -4.42 -16.53 -11.94
C ASN A 200 -3.04 -16.60 -12.58
N LEU A 201 -2.30 -17.68 -12.31
CA LEU A 201 -1.10 -18.10 -13.04
C LEU A 201 -1.45 -19.32 -13.88
N LYS A 202 -1.43 -19.17 -15.22
CA LYS A 202 -1.84 -20.21 -16.19
C LYS A 202 -0.91 -20.31 -17.40
N HIS A 203 -1.02 -21.38 -18.19
CA HIS A 203 -0.39 -21.55 -19.51
C HIS A 203 1.11 -21.18 -19.54
N ASN A 204 1.95 -21.94 -18.84
CA ASN A 204 3.40 -21.71 -18.71
C ASN A 204 3.77 -20.43 -17.95
N ALA A 205 2.94 -20.00 -17.00
CA ALA A 205 3.32 -18.96 -16.04
C ALA A 205 4.29 -19.55 -14.99
N ASN A 206 5.56 -19.69 -15.38
CA ASN A 206 6.62 -20.22 -14.53
C ASN A 206 7.48 -19.09 -13.96
N TYR A 207 8.22 -19.36 -12.89
CA TYR A 207 9.22 -18.43 -12.35
C TYR A 207 8.67 -17.03 -11.94
N ASN A 208 7.45 -16.94 -11.42
CA ASN A 208 6.87 -15.67 -10.96
C ASN A 208 6.88 -15.55 -9.42
N LEU A 209 6.93 -14.31 -8.93
CA LEU A 209 6.90 -13.97 -7.50
C LEU A 209 5.65 -13.17 -7.15
N ILE A 210 4.82 -13.71 -6.27
CA ILE A 210 3.65 -13.04 -5.70
C ILE A 210 3.89 -12.90 -4.20
N GLU A 211 4.21 -11.69 -3.71
CA GLU A 211 4.59 -11.51 -2.31
C GLU A 211 4.01 -10.30 -1.58
N ASN A 212 3.77 -10.42 -0.28
CA ASN A 212 3.33 -9.31 0.59
C ASN A 212 2.07 -8.60 0.07
N ASN A 213 1.20 -9.31 -0.65
CA ASN A 213 -0.04 -8.76 -1.18
C ASN A 213 -1.21 -9.02 -0.22
N ILE A 214 -2.25 -8.20 -0.35
CA ILE A 214 -3.58 -8.48 0.18
C ILE A 214 -4.43 -8.96 -0.99
N ILE A 215 -4.82 -10.23 -0.96
CA ILE A 215 -5.59 -10.89 -2.02
C ILE A 215 -6.95 -11.25 -1.45
N GLY A 216 -7.99 -10.64 -2.00
CA GLY A 216 -9.33 -10.62 -1.42
C GLY A 216 -10.40 -11.30 -2.25
N THR A 217 -11.63 -10.86 -1.99
CA THR A 217 -12.92 -11.29 -2.54
C THR A 217 -12.84 -11.79 -3.99
N ALA A 218 -13.26 -13.04 -4.19
CA ALA A 218 -13.50 -13.69 -5.47
C ALA A 218 -14.53 -14.81 -5.29
N THR A 219 -15.36 -15.10 -6.28
CA THR A 219 -16.44 -16.11 -6.12
C THR A 219 -15.99 -17.55 -6.36
N HIS A 220 -14.82 -17.74 -6.97
CA HIS A 220 -14.22 -19.04 -7.29
C HIS A 220 -12.94 -19.27 -6.48
N TYR A 221 -11.78 -18.73 -6.89
CA TYR A 221 -10.53 -18.76 -6.10
C TYR A 221 -9.89 -17.38 -5.94
N ALA A 222 -9.33 -17.09 -4.76
CA ALA A 222 -8.50 -15.90 -4.59
C ALA A 222 -7.16 -16.02 -5.34
N LEU A 223 -6.55 -17.21 -5.34
CA LEU A 223 -5.29 -17.47 -6.03
C LEU A 223 -5.29 -18.86 -6.66
N THR A 224 -5.01 -18.90 -7.95
CA THR A 224 -4.89 -20.15 -8.71
C THR A 224 -3.52 -20.25 -9.35
N ILE A 225 -2.89 -21.42 -9.19
CA ILE A 225 -1.67 -21.83 -9.87
C ILE A 225 -1.97 -23.15 -10.58
N MET A 226 -2.12 -23.09 -11.90
CA MET A 226 -2.41 -24.28 -12.70
C MET A 226 -1.81 -24.14 -14.09
N GLY A 227 -1.25 -25.20 -14.66
CA GLY A 227 -0.78 -25.18 -16.05
C GLY A 227 -1.93 -24.95 -17.03
N SER A 228 -2.80 -25.94 -17.18
CA SER A 228 -4.08 -25.80 -17.88
C SER A 228 -5.00 -26.96 -17.51
N THR A 229 -6.31 -26.73 -17.61
CA THR A 229 -7.35 -27.75 -17.40
C THR A 229 -8.06 -28.15 -18.69
N GLU A 230 -7.73 -27.52 -19.82
CA GLU A 230 -8.37 -27.74 -21.12
C GLU A 230 -7.39 -27.57 -22.29
N ASP A 231 -7.57 -28.41 -23.31
CA ASP A 231 -6.87 -28.33 -24.59
C ASP A 231 -7.03 -26.94 -25.21
N VAL A 232 -5.94 -26.37 -25.72
CA VAL A 232 -5.99 -25.08 -26.42
C VAL A 232 -5.95 -25.33 -27.91
N VAL A 233 -6.96 -24.85 -28.64
CA VAL A 233 -6.97 -24.88 -30.11
C VAL A 233 -6.23 -23.65 -30.61
N ALA A 234 -4.98 -23.83 -31.04
CA ALA A 234 -4.16 -22.80 -31.66
C ALA A 234 -4.39 -22.78 -33.19
N THR A 235 -4.06 -21.65 -33.81
CA THR A 235 -4.15 -21.47 -35.27
C THR A 235 -2.75 -21.22 -35.82
N ASN A 236 -2.32 -22.02 -36.78
CA ASN A 236 -1.10 -21.85 -37.54
C ASN A 236 -1.16 -20.55 -38.39
N PRO A 237 -0.01 -20.00 -38.81
CA PRO A 237 0.03 -18.82 -39.69
C PRO A 237 -0.73 -18.98 -41.01
N ASP A 238 -0.92 -20.22 -41.49
CA ASP A 238 -1.69 -20.55 -42.70
C ASP A 238 -3.22 -20.67 -42.45
N GLY A 239 -3.68 -20.43 -41.22
CA GLY A 239 -5.09 -20.54 -40.82
C GLY A 239 -5.54 -21.94 -40.40
N SER A 240 -4.69 -22.97 -40.54
CA SER A 240 -5.01 -24.32 -40.05
C SER A 240 -4.99 -24.36 -38.53
N LYS A 241 -5.85 -25.17 -37.91
CA LYS A 241 -5.92 -25.28 -36.45
C LYS A 241 -5.16 -26.51 -35.97
N TYR A 242 -4.45 -26.39 -34.85
CA TYR A 242 -3.84 -27.51 -34.15
C TYR A 242 -4.15 -27.43 -32.66
N THR A 243 -4.31 -28.58 -32.03
CA THR A 243 -4.58 -28.65 -30.59
C THR A 243 -3.26 -28.78 -29.85
N ILE A 244 -3.02 -27.89 -28.89
CA ILE A 244 -1.95 -28.02 -27.92
C ILE A 244 -2.53 -28.80 -26.73
N PRO A 245 -2.02 -30.02 -26.46
CA PRO A 245 -2.48 -30.79 -25.33
C PRO A 245 -2.23 -30.05 -24.03
N TYR A 246 -3.25 -29.90 -23.19
CA TYR A 246 -3.10 -29.18 -21.91
C TYR A 246 -2.12 -29.83 -20.94
N SER A 247 -1.86 -31.13 -21.14
CA SER A 247 -0.81 -31.87 -20.43
C SER A 247 0.58 -31.27 -20.57
N LYS A 248 0.80 -30.38 -21.55
CA LYS A 248 2.08 -29.70 -21.77
C LYS A 248 2.20 -28.38 -21.02
N TYR A 249 1.10 -27.77 -20.59
CA TYR A 249 1.17 -26.48 -19.90
C TYR A 249 1.59 -26.67 -18.45
N THR A 250 2.36 -25.70 -17.95
CA THR A 250 2.95 -25.69 -16.61
C THR A 250 2.63 -24.39 -15.86
N ALA A 251 2.71 -24.43 -14.53
CA ALA A 251 2.76 -23.23 -13.69
C ALA A 251 3.68 -23.53 -12.50
N SER A 252 4.94 -23.79 -12.82
CA SER A 252 5.96 -24.36 -11.94
C SER A 252 7.02 -23.33 -11.54
N TYR A 253 7.77 -23.62 -10.47
CA TYR A 253 8.86 -22.75 -9.99
C TYR A 253 8.41 -21.33 -9.59
N ASN A 254 7.15 -21.14 -9.22
CA ASN A 254 6.64 -19.88 -8.70
C ASN A 254 6.85 -19.80 -7.17
N ILE A 255 7.03 -18.58 -6.67
CA ILE A 255 7.14 -18.28 -5.24
C ILE A 255 5.97 -17.40 -4.83
N ILE A 256 5.14 -17.92 -3.94
CA ILE A 256 3.98 -17.25 -3.37
C ILE A 256 4.24 -17.09 -1.87
N ARG A 257 4.55 -15.86 -1.43
CA ARG A 257 4.98 -15.67 -0.05
C ARG A 257 4.43 -14.47 0.70
N ASN A 258 4.23 -14.63 2.00
CA ASN A 258 3.85 -13.54 2.91
C ASN A 258 2.57 -12.78 2.48
N ASN A 259 1.69 -13.41 1.71
CA ASN A 259 0.43 -12.79 1.30
C ASN A 259 -0.62 -12.99 2.39
N LYS A 260 -1.49 -11.99 2.55
CA LYS A 260 -2.74 -12.12 3.30
C LYS A 260 -3.85 -12.44 2.31
N ILE A 261 -4.28 -13.70 2.30
CA ILE A 261 -5.29 -14.23 1.38
C ILE A 261 -6.58 -14.44 2.17
N ASN A 262 -7.56 -13.55 1.99
CA ASN A 262 -8.83 -13.63 2.69
C ASN A 262 -9.99 -13.59 1.71
N ASN A 263 -10.68 -14.72 1.53
CA ASN A 263 -11.80 -14.81 0.61
C ASN A 263 -13.08 -15.30 1.29
N PRO A 264 -13.97 -14.40 1.74
CA PRO A 264 -15.24 -14.80 2.37
C PRO A 264 -16.29 -15.28 1.37
N GLU A 265 -16.06 -15.14 0.06
CA GLU A 265 -17.07 -15.38 -0.98
C GLU A 265 -16.70 -16.50 -1.96
N GLY A 266 -15.65 -17.27 -1.69
CA GLY A 266 -15.23 -18.39 -2.53
C GLY A 266 -14.19 -19.27 -1.83
N ALA A 267 -13.45 -20.07 -2.60
CA ALA A 267 -12.28 -20.79 -2.10
C ALA A 267 -11.03 -19.88 -2.16
N MET A 268 -9.96 -20.27 -1.49
CA MET A 268 -8.79 -19.39 -1.32
C MET A 268 -7.69 -19.73 -2.32
N VAL A 269 -7.05 -20.89 -2.18
CA VAL A 269 -5.87 -21.24 -2.98
C VAL A 269 -6.03 -22.58 -3.68
N GLU A 270 -5.65 -22.64 -4.96
CA GLU A 270 -5.56 -23.88 -5.73
C GLU A 270 -4.19 -24.02 -6.40
N ILE A 271 -3.56 -25.19 -6.23
CA ILE A 271 -2.30 -25.60 -6.85
C ILE A 271 -2.51 -26.98 -7.49
N GLN A 272 -2.62 -27.02 -8.82
CA GLN A 272 -2.96 -28.26 -9.54
C GLN A 272 -2.40 -28.30 -10.96
N SER A 273 -2.63 -29.40 -11.69
CA SER A 273 -2.41 -29.52 -13.14
C SER A 273 -1.05 -28.99 -13.60
N ASN A 274 0.03 -29.73 -13.32
CA ASN A 274 1.43 -29.36 -13.64
C ASN A 274 1.93 -28.04 -13.00
N ALA A 275 1.36 -27.66 -11.85
CA ALA A 275 1.91 -26.62 -10.98
C ALA A 275 2.94 -27.22 -10.01
N ASN A 276 4.05 -27.71 -10.55
CA ASN A 276 5.05 -28.45 -9.79
C ASN A 276 6.15 -27.53 -9.22
N ARG A 277 6.76 -27.95 -8.10
CA ARG A 277 7.92 -27.26 -7.50
C ARG A 277 7.70 -25.76 -7.25
N ASN A 278 6.50 -25.41 -6.82
CA ASN A 278 6.20 -24.08 -6.31
C ASN A 278 6.52 -23.99 -4.82
N VAL A 279 6.82 -22.78 -4.35
CA VAL A 279 6.98 -22.45 -2.94
C VAL A 279 5.79 -21.62 -2.49
N PHE A 280 5.01 -22.15 -1.55
CA PHE A 280 3.92 -21.45 -0.89
C PHE A 280 4.29 -21.26 0.58
N GLU A 281 4.77 -20.06 0.93
CA GLU A 281 5.38 -19.82 2.24
C GLU A 281 4.92 -18.56 2.98
N GLY A 282 4.84 -18.62 4.32
CA GLY A 282 4.59 -17.41 5.12
C GLY A 282 3.22 -16.76 4.90
N ASN A 283 2.30 -17.39 4.16
CA ASN A 283 1.01 -16.81 3.83
C ASN A 283 0.03 -16.97 5.00
N GLU A 284 -0.82 -15.96 5.21
CA GLU A 284 -1.99 -16.03 6.09
C GLU A 284 -3.22 -16.27 5.20
N VAL A 285 -3.85 -17.44 5.33
CA VAL A 285 -4.99 -17.86 4.50
C VAL A 285 -6.22 -18.00 5.39
N SER A 286 -7.26 -17.22 5.09
CA SER A 286 -8.51 -17.21 5.86
C SER A 286 -9.77 -17.03 5.02
N GLY A 287 -10.92 -17.28 5.63
CA GLY A 287 -12.22 -17.19 4.97
C GLY A 287 -12.64 -18.52 4.35
N GLY A 288 -13.49 -18.48 3.34
CA GLY A 288 -14.00 -19.67 2.67
C GLY A 288 -15.52 -19.73 2.70
N LYS A 289 -16.15 -19.86 1.52
CA LYS A 289 -17.58 -20.07 1.38
C LYS A 289 -17.87 -20.93 0.16
N SER A 290 -18.70 -21.95 0.34
CA SER A 290 -19.26 -22.68 -0.80
C SER A 290 -20.25 -21.77 -1.53
N THR A 291 -20.08 -21.65 -2.85
CA THR A 291 -20.94 -20.83 -3.71
C THR A 291 -21.57 -21.69 -4.80
N ALA A 292 -22.62 -21.19 -5.45
CA ALA A 292 -23.20 -21.85 -6.62
C ALA A 292 -22.18 -22.04 -7.77
N ASN A 293 -21.14 -21.19 -7.82
CA ASN A 293 -20.08 -21.19 -8.82
C ASN A 293 -18.82 -21.96 -8.37
N ASN A 294 -18.81 -22.43 -7.12
CA ASN A 294 -17.82 -23.31 -6.54
C ASN A 294 -18.52 -24.23 -5.53
N ASN A 295 -19.30 -25.17 -6.08
CA ASN A 295 -20.01 -26.21 -5.32
C ASN A 295 -19.04 -27.24 -4.71
N SER A 296 -17.75 -27.13 -5.04
CA SER A 296 -16.66 -27.91 -4.51
C SER A 296 -16.22 -27.31 -3.17
N SER A 297 -15.92 -28.16 -2.20
CA SER A 297 -15.51 -27.81 -0.83
C SER A 297 -14.67 -26.53 -0.78
N PRO A 298 -15.07 -25.47 -0.04
CA PRO A 298 -14.30 -24.25 0.07
C PRO A 298 -12.99 -24.58 0.78
N GLN A 299 -11.96 -24.86 0.00
CA GLN A 299 -10.65 -25.31 0.45
C GLN A 299 -9.79 -24.08 0.69
N ALA A 300 -9.12 -24.04 1.84
CA ALA A 300 -8.16 -22.97 2.10
C ALA A 300 -6.95 -23.13 1.19
N VAL A 301 -6.38 -24.34 1.14
CA VAL A 301 -5.33 -24.69 0.21
C VAL A 301 -5.66 -26.05 -0.41
N LYS A 302 -6.10 -26.04 -1.66
CA LYS A 302 -6.16 -27.24 -2.49
C LYS A 302 -4.80 -27.44 -3.15
N SER A 303 -4.14 -28.56 -2.89
CA SER A 303 -2.84 -28.88 -3.49
C SER A 303 -2.84 -30.32 -3.99
N VAL A 304 -2.83 -30.48 -5.31
CA VAL A 304 -2.84 -31.76 -6.03
C VAL A 304 -1.84 -31.69 -7.19
N SER A 305 -0.59 -31.39 -6.82
CA SER A 305 0.55 -31.31 -7.71
C SER A 305 1.80 -31.83 -7.00
N GLN A 306 2.99 -31.69 -7.60
CA GLN A 306 4.18 -32.44 -7.22
C GLN A 306 5.35 -31.54 -6.81
N TYR A 307 6.20 -32.04 -5.91
CA TYR A 307 7.43 -31.39 -5.46
C TYR A 307 7.25 -29.98 -4.84
N ASN A 308 6.04 -29.61 -4.43
CA ASN A 308 5.78 -28.30 -3.85
C ASN A 308 6.27 -28.22 -2.40
N ILE A 309 6.68 -27.01 -2.01
CA ILE A 309 7.02 -26.67 -0.62
C ILE A 309 5.89 -25.82 -0.06
N LEU A 310 5.22 -26.33 0.97
CA LEU A 310 4.20 -25.59 1.74
C LEU A 310 4.75 -25.37 3.15
N ARG A 311 5.22 -24.16 3.47
CA ARG A 311 5.87 -23.91 4.77
C ARG A 311 5.51 -22.61 5.45
N ASN A 312 5.57 -22.55 6.78
CA ASN A 312 5.36 -21.32 7.54
C ASN A 312 4.01 -20.62 7.25
N ASN A 313 3.01 -21.32 6.74
CA ASN A 313 1.70 -20.73 6.46
C ASN A 313 0.81 -20.84 7.70
N ILE A 314 -0.04 -19.83 7.89
CA ILE A 314 -1.11 -19.82 8.89
C ILE A 314 -2.42 -19.97 8.11
N ILE A 315 -3.09 -21.11 8.28
CA ILE A 315 -4.33 -21.44 7.59
C ILE A 315 -5.43 -21.50 8.65
N HIS A 316 -6.39 -20.58 8.59
CA HIS A 316 -7.37 -20.48 9.65
C HIS A 316 -8.73 -19.93 9.27
N SER A 317 -9.71 -20.15 10.16
CA SER A 317 -11.04 -19.52 10.08
C SER A 317 -11.82 -19.80 8.79
N ASN A 318 -11.73 -21.04 8.30
CA ASN A 318 -12.62 -21.53 7.25
C ASN A 318 -13.75 -22.35 7.87
N ILE A 319 -14.87 -21.66 8.08
CA ILE A 319 -16.00 -22.16 8.88
C ILE A 319 -17.20 -22.59 8.03
N SER A 320 -17.03 -22.70 6.71
CA SER A 320 -18.10 -23.17 5.82
C SER A 320 -18.37 -24.67 5.99
N ASP A 321 -19.57 -25.11 5.64
CA ASP A 321 -19.88 -26.53 5.57
C ASP A 321 -19.05 -27.17 4.46
N ARG A 322 -18.37 -28.29 4.76
CA ARG A 322 -17.35 -28.93 3.90
C ARG A 322 -16.02 -28.15 3.75
N ALA A 323 -15.75 -27.17 4.61
CA ALA A 323 -14.47 -26.47 4.63
C ALA A 323 -13.28 -27.41 4.84
N ALA A 324 -12.20 -27.19 4.09
CA ALA A 324 -10.93 -27.86 4.34
C ALA A 324 -9.80 -26.85 4.56
N GLY A 325 -8.81 -27.24 5.37
CA GLY A 325 -7.58 -26.47 5.55
C GLY A 325 -6.66 -26.76 4.38
N ILE A 326 -5.82 -27.78 4.51
CA ILE A 326 -5.06 -28.32 3.37
C ILE A 326 -5.80 -29.56 2.83
N SER A 327 -6.12 -29.54 1.55
CA SER A 327 -6.78 -30.63 0.85
C SER A 327 -5.94 -31.12 -0.31
N SER A 328 -5.61 -32.41 -0.28
CA SER A 328 -4.84 -33.12 -1.29
C SER A 328 -5.58 -34.37 -1.74
N VAL A 329 -6.85 -34.17 -2.11
CA VAL A 329 -7.70 -35.22 -2.68
C VAL A 329 -7.41 -35.30 -4.17
N VAL A 330 -6.69 -36.34 -4.58
CA VAL A 330 -6.29 -36.54 -5.98
C VAL A 330 -7.47 -37.04 -6.81
N TYR A 331 -7.53 -36.59 -8.06
CA TYR A 331 -8.59 -36.92 -9.01
C TYR A 331 -8.12 -36.67 -10.44
N ARG A 332 -8.77 -37.30 -11.42
CA ARG A 332 -8.66 -36.95 -12.83
C ARG A 332 -9.95 -36.29 -13.28
N ASN A 333 -9.84 -35.37 -14.23
CA ASN A 333 -11.02 -34.79 -14.87
C ASN A 333 -11.09 -35.29 -16.32
N GLY A 334 -11.86 -36.35 -16.56
CA GLY A 334 -11.98 -36.96 -17.88
C GLY A 334 -10.62 -37.40 -18.43
N ILE A 335 -10.24 -36.90 -19.61
CA ILE A 335 -8.97 -37.25 -20.28
C ILE A 335 -7.74 -36.47 -19.77
N ALA A 336 -7.87 -35.70 -18.68
CA ALA A 336 -6.81 -34.83 -18.13
C ALA A 336 -5.55 -35.54 -17.65
N PRO A 337 -4.39 -34.87 -17.57
CA PRO A 337 -3.34 -35.34 -16.69
C PRO A 337 -3.92 -35.58 -15.31
N ALA A 338 -3.58 -36.72 -14.71
CA ALA A 338 -3.94 -37.02 -13.34
C ALA A 338 -3.41 -35.91 -12.42
N ASN A 339 -4.28 -35.32 -11.59
CA ASN A 339 -3.84 -34.40 -10.55
C ASN A 339 -3.27 -35.22 -9.39
N ASN A 340 -2.01 -35.63 -9.55
CA ASN A 340 -1.28 -36.41 -8.57
C ASN A 340 -0.70 -35.52 -7.46
N TYR A 341 -0.60 -36.07 -6.26
CA TYR A 341 0.00 -35.39 -5.11
C TYR A 341 1.26 -36.13 -4.67
N LEU A 342 2.41 -35.77 -5.26
CA LEU A 342 3.66 -36.54 -5.11
C LEU A 342 4.82 -35.69 -4.60
N HIS A 343 5.66 -36.24 -3.72
CA HIS A 343 6.94 -35.63 -3.34
C HIS A 343 6.83 -34.24 -2.69
N ASN A 344 5.67 -33.87 -2.13
CA ASN A 344 5.49 -32.55 -1.52
C ASN A 344 6.08 -32.52 -0.10
N ARG A 345 6.56 -31.34 0.31
CA ARG A 345 7.10 -31.10 1.66
C ARG A 345 6.27 -30.01 2.33
N THR A 346 5.48 -30.42 3.32
CA THR A 346 4.61 -29.55 4.10
C THR A 346 5.15 -29.43 5.52
N TYR A 347 5.72 -28.28 5.89
CA TYR A 347 6.36 -28.18 7.20
C TYR A 347 6.24 -26.82 7.88
N ASN A 348 6.26 -26.80 9.21
CA ASN A 348 6.19 -25.56 10.00
C ASN A 348 4.94 -24.70 9.71
N ASN A 349 3.81 -25.32 9.36
CA ASN A 349 2.53 -24.62 9.17
C ASN A 349 1.66 -24.68 10.43
N VAL A 350 0.70 -23.76 10.54
CA VAL A 350 -0.38 -23.81 11.53
C VAL A 350 -1.73 -23.94 10.82
N ILE A 351 -2.56 -24.91 11.23
CA ILE A 351 -3.93 -25.11 10.74
C ILE A 351 -4.90 -25.04 11.93
N ASN A 352 -5.75 -24.02 11.95
CA ASN A 352 -6.62 -23.73 13.08
C ASN A 352 -8.05 -23.32 12.66
N ASN A 353 -9.05 -23.64 13.49
CA ASN A 353 -10.42 -23.19 13.27
C ASN A 353 -11.01 -23.53 11.87
N ILE A 354 -10.75 -24.75 11.39
CA ILE A 354 -11.33 -25.31 10.16
C ILE A 354 -12.51 -26.23 10.51
N LYS A 355 -13.69 -26.00 9.94
CA LYS A 355 -14.92 -26.66 10.39
C LYS A 355 -15.06 -28.15 10.00
N ALA A 356 -14.60 -28.58 8.82
CA ALA A 356 -14.85 -29.96 8.37
C ALA A 356 -13.59 -30.82 8.27
N SER A 357 -12.61 -30.46 7.44
CA SER A 357 -11.44 -31.29 7.14
C SER A 357 -10.13 -30.49 7.24
N PRO A 358 -9.51 -30.36 8.43
CA PRO A 358 -8.34 -29.51 8.62
C PRO A 358 -7.16 -29.92 7.73
N LEU A 359 -6.84 -31.21 7.70
CA LEU A 359 -5.92 -31.80 6.73
C LEU A 359 -6.52 -33.09 6.17
N VAL A 360 -6.61 -33.17 4.84
CA VAL A 360 -7.12 -34.36 4.15
C VAL A 360 -6.23 -34.76 2.98
N ILE A 361 -5.89 -36.05 2.94
CA ILE A 361 -5.25 -36.73 1.82
C ILE A 361 -6.26 -37.77 1.32
N GLY A 362 -6.63 -37.69 0.04
CA GLY A 362 -7.63 -38.58 -0.52
C GLY A 362 -7.31 -38.97 -1.94
N ASN A 363 -8.03 -39.96 -2.44
CA ASN A 363 -7.97 -40.40 -3.81
C ASN A 363 -9.40 -40.73 -4.27
N ASP A 364 -9.96 -39.89 -5.12
CA ASP A 364 -11.32 -40.09 -5.65
C ASP A 364 -11.30 -41.04 -6.86
N GLU A 365 -10.13 -41.31 -7.46
CA GLU A 365 -9.96 -42.14 -8.66
C GLU A 365 -8.68 -43.01 -8.59
N PRO A 366 -8.68 -44.07 -7.77
CA PRO A 366 -7.47 -44.80 -7.39
C PRO A 366 -6.80 -45.60 -8.52
N ALA A 367 -7.48 -45.79 -9.66
CA ALA A 367 -6.91 -46.46 -10.82
C ALA A 367 -6.00 -45.53 -11.65
N GLU A 368 -6.13 -44.21 -11.50
CA GLU A 368 -5.55 -43.23 -12.43
C GLU A 368 -4.71 -42.16 -11.73
N CYS A 369 -4.96 -41.93 -10.44
CA CYS A 369 -4.25 -40.93 -9.65
C CYS A 369 -3.52 -41.53 -8.46
N ASN A 370 -2.42 -40.90 -8.05
CA ASN A 370 -1.61 -41.34 -6.92
C ASN A 370 -1.27 -40.18 -5.97
N ALA A 371 -1.19 -40.53 -4.68
CA ALA A 371 -0.66 -39.68 -3.63
C ALA A 371 0.45 -40.46 -2.90
N ASP A 372 1.71 -40.04 -3.05
CA ASP A 372 2.90 -40.81 -2.67
C ASP A 372 4.08 -39.89 -2.30
N ASP A 373 4.94 -40.36 -1.38
CA ASP A 373 6.12 -39.65 -0.86
C ASP A 373 5.82 -38.20 -0.40
N ASN A 374 4.78 -38.01 0.40
CA ASN A 374 4.47 -36.68 0.96
C ASN A 374 4.86 -36.62 2.44
N VAL A 375 5.51 -35.52 2.84
CA VAL A 375 6.00 -35.37 4.21
C VAL A 375 5.36 -34.16 4.89
N TYR A 376 4.83 -34.40 6.09
CA TYR A 376 4.27 -33.43 7.01
C TYR A 376 5.15 -33.37 8.25
N LYS A 377 5.93 -32.30 8.39
CA LYS A 377 6.96 -32.18 9.44
C LYS A 377 6.78 -30.90 10.26
N ASN A 378 6.89 -30.96 11.58
CA ASN A 378 6.86 -29.76 12.45
C ASN A 378 5.61 -28.86 12.28
N ASN A 379 4.46 -29.39 11.86
CA ASN A 379 3.22 -28.60 11.75
C ASN A 379 2.42 -28.60 13.05
N ILE A 380 1.58 -27.58 13.25
CA ILE A 380 0.58 -27.52 14.33
C ILE A 380 -0.81 -27.56 13.71
N ILE A 381 -1.61 -28.57 14.05
CA ILE A 381 -3.01 -28.71 13.63
C ILE A 381 -3.85 -28.79 14.90
N PHE A 382 -4.55 -27.72 15.24
CA PHE A 382 -5.21 -27.64 16.54
C PHE A 382 -6.50 -26.85 16.57
N ALA A 383 -7.36 -27.17 17.54
CA ALA A 383 -8.59 -26.45 17.85
C ALA A 383 -9.47 -26.21 16.59
N ASN A 384 -9.57 -27.23 15.75
CA ASN A 384 -10.47 -27.24 14.61
C ASN A 384 -11.79 -27.91 15.03
N PRO A 385 -12.94 -27.22 14.89
CA PRO A 385 -14.23 -27.68 15.42
C PRO A 385 -14.90 -28.73 14.51
N THR A 386 -14.18 -29.81 14.20
CA THR A 386 -14.69 -30.91 13.39
C THR A 386 -15.73 -31.73 14.14
N ALA A 387 -16.76 -32.19 13.43
CA ALA A 387 -17.89 -32.90 14.05
C ALA A 387 -17.50 -34.23 14.70
N ASP A 388 -16.49 -34.92 14.17
CA ASP A 388 -16.00 -36.21 14.65
C ASP A 388 -14.70 -36.10 15.47
N GLY A 389 -14.22 -34.88 15.70
CA GLY A 389 -12.98 -34.60 16.42
C GLY A 389 -11.70 -34.78 15.59
N ILE A 390 -11.79 -35.36 14.39
CA ILE A 390 -10.64 -35.71 13.55
C ILE A 390 -9.98 -34.45 12.99
N GLN A 391 -8.64 -34.42 13.01
CA GLN A 391 -7.81 -33.32 12.52
C GLN A 391 -7.11 -33.70 11.21
N VAL A 392 -6.73 -34.97 11.06
CA VAL A 392 -6.03 -35.49 9.88
C VAL A 392 -6.75 -36.72 9.35
N THR A 393 -7.12 -36.68 8.08
CA THR A 393 -7.77 -37.81 7.38
C THR A 393 -6.93 -38.28 6.21
N VAL A 394 -6.71 -39.59 6.13
CA VAL A 394 -6.24 -40.28 4.92
C VAL A 394 -7.33 -41.25 4.49
N THR A 395 -7.89 -41.06 3.29
CA THR A 395 -9.03 -41.87 2.83
C THR A 395 -8.62 -43.32 2.53
N PRO A 396 -9.55 -44.31 2.59
CA PRO A 396 -9.24 -45.71 2.32
C PRO A 396 -8.71 -46.01 0.92
N TYR A 397 -8.98 -45.11 -0.03
CA TYR A 397 -8.64 -45.29 -1.45
C TYR A 397 -7.22 -44.83 -1.81
N VAL A 398 -6.49 -44.23 -0.86
CA VAL A 398 -5.07 -43.91 -1.06
C VAL A 398 -4.26 -45.22 -1.07
N ALA A 399 -3.83 -45.64 -2.27
CA ALA A 399 -3.15 -46.91 -2.47
C ALA A 399 -1.78 -46.96 -1.78
N SER A 400 -0.96 -45.92 -1.94
CA SER A 400 0.36 -45.84 -1.33
C SER A 400 0.29 -45.66 0.20
N PRO A 401 1.25 -46.21 0.97
CA PRO A 401 1.43 -45.89 2.38
C PRO A 401 2.40 -44.71 2.64
N ASN A 402 3.09 -44.17 1.64
CA ASN A 402 4.21 -43.22 1.82
C ASN A 402 3.76 -41.77 2.12
N TYR A 403 2.98 -41.58 3.18
CA TYR A 403 2.65 -40.29 3.76
C TYR A 403 3.24 -40.21 5.17
N PHE A 404 4.18 -39.31 5.38
CA PHE A 404 4.96 -39.26 6.63
C PHE A 404 4.51 -38.09 7.51
N PHE A 405 4.13 -38.37 8.74
CA PHE A 405 3.80 -37.39 9.78
C PHE A 405 4.88 -37.44 10.86
N ILE A 406 5.75 -36.43 10.89
CA ILE A 406 6.94 -36.40 11.74
C ILE A 406 6.94 -35.15 12.62
N ASN A 407 7.00 -35.32 13.95
CA ASN A 407 7.09 -34.21 14.92
C ASN A 407 6.04 -33.11 14.73
N ASN A 408 4.79 -33.47 14.43
CA ASN A 408 3.67 -32.52 14.39
C ASN A 408 2.96 -32.44 15.75
N ILE A 409 2.40 -31.28 16.09
CA ILE A 409 1.42 -31.16 17.17
C ILE A 409 0.02 -31.28 16.55
N ILE A 410 -0.77 -32.25 16.98
CA ILE A 410 -2.12 -32.51 16.47
C ILE A 410 -3.06 -32.64 17.66
N TYR A 411 -3.95 -31.66 17.88
CA TYR A 411 -4.71 -31.59 19.13
C TYR A 411 -6.13 -31.06 18.95
N ASN A 412 -7.11 -31.75 19.52
CA ASN A 412 -8.50 -31.29 19.55
C ASN A 412 -9.15 -31.51 20.92
N GLY A 413 -8.80 -30.66 21.88
CA GLY A 413 -9.45 -30.55 23.19
C GLY A 413 -9.13 -31.64 24.21
N SER A 414 -8.57 -32.79 23.81
CA SER A 414 -8.16 -33.88 24.70
C SER A 414 -6.93 -34.64 24.16
N GLU A 415 -6.11 -35.17 25.06
CA GLU A 415 -4.98 -36.05 24.72
C GLU A 415 -5.41 -37.49 24.39
N SER A 416 -6.60 -37.89 24.81
CA SER A 416 -7.13 -39.25 24.59
C SER A 416 -8.04 -39.38 23.37
N SER A 417 -8.53 -38.27 22.82
CA SER A 417 -9.46 -38.28 21.68
C SER A 417 -8.79 -38.74 20.40
N ASN A 418 -9.58 -39.35 19.52
CA ASN A 418 -9.09 -39.67 18.18
C ASN A 418 -8.93 -38.38 17.38
N VAL A 419 -7.75 -38.17 16.81
CA VAL A 419 -7.43 -37.01 15.97
C VAL A 419 -6.99 -37.42 14.57
N PHE A 420 -6.66 -38.70 14.38
CA PHE A 420 -6.37 -39.29 13.08
C PHE A 420 -7.51 -40.18 12.62
N LYS A 421 -7.79 -40.16 11.31
CA LYS A 421 -8.61 -41.16 10.62
C LYS A 421 -7.84 -41.67 9.40
N ILE A 422 -7.08 -42.74 9.60
CA ILE A 422 -6.19 -43.30 8.58
C ILE A 422 -6.84 -44.54 7.98
N LYS A 423 -7.13 -44.50 6.68
CA LYS A 423 -7.79 -45.58 5.93
C LYS A 423 -9.06 -46.10 6.63
N GLY A 424 -9.85 -45.17 7.18
CA GLY A 424 -11.10 -45.45 7.89
C GLY A 424 -10.95 -45.77 9.38
N VAL A 425 -9.74 -45.97 9.90
CA VAL A 425 -9.50 -46.28 11.32
C VAL A 425 -9.19 -45.02 12.11
N ALA A 426 -10.02 -44.72 13.11
CA ALA A 426 -9.84 -43.56 13.99
C ALA A 426 -8.91 -43.90 15.16
N ARG A 427 -7.88 -43.07 15.40
CA ARG A 427 -6.91 -43.24 16.50
C ARG A 427 -6.47 -41.89 17.08
N ASN A 428 -6.06 -41.89 18.34
CA ASN A 428 -5.24 -40.82 18.91
C ASN A 428 -3.78 -40.95 18.41
N VAL A 429 -2.94 -39.94 18.68
CA VAL A 429 -1.56 -39.91 18.20
C VAL A 429 -0.77 -41.12 18.70
N ALA A 430 -0.82 -41.43 20.01
CA ALA A 430 -0.05 -42.54 20.58
C ALA A 430 -0.41 -43.89 19.93
N ALA A 431 -1.70 -44.18 19.76
CA ALA A 431 -2.18 -45.40 19.13
C ALA A 431 -1.81 -45.47 17.64
N GLN A 432 -1.83 -44.34 16.92
CA GLN A 432 -1.43 -44.32 15.51
C GLN A 432 0.07 -44.59 15.34
N GLN A 433 0.92 -44.02 16.19
CA GLN A 433 2.38 -44.25 16.13
C GLN A 433 2.75 -45.69 16.53
N THR A 434 2.02 -46.32 17.46
CA THR A 434 2.20 -47.74 17.77
C THR A 434 1.81 -48.63 16.59
N ALA A 435 0.74 -48.26 15.87
CA ALA A 435 0.26 -49.03 14.73
C ALA A 435 1.14 -48.87 13.48
N ASP A 436 1.75 -47.71 13.28
CA ASP A 436 2.53 -47.37 12.08
C ASP A 436 3.65 -46.36 12.39
N GLY A 437 4.62 -46.78 13.21
CA GLY A 437 5.72 -45.93 13.66
C GLY A 437 6.70 -45.52 12.55
N ALA A 438 6.69 -46.22 11.40
CA ALA A 438 7.53 -45.90 10.26
C ALA A 438 7.06 -44.63 9.54
N HIS A 439 5.75 -44.41 9.46
CA HIS A 439 5.16 -43.24 8.80
C HIS A 439 4.70 -42.17 9.79
N PHE A 440 4.38 -42.55 11.04
CA PHE A 440 3.95 -41.64 12.09
C PHE A 440 4.93 -41.69 13.26
N SER A 441 5.77 -40.67 13.42
CA SER A 441 6.81 -40.64 14.45
C SER A 441 6.97 -39.28 15.09
N GLY A 442 7.28 -39.25 16.40
CA GLY A 442 7.55 -38.02 17.16
C GLY A 442 6.39 -37.02 17.26
N ASN A 443 5.20 -37.33 16.74
CA ASN A 443 4.02 -36.47 16.84
C ASN A 443 3.53 -36.39 18.28
N VAL A 444 2.95 -35.24 18.63
CA VAL A 444 2.50 -34.89 19.97
C VAL A 444 1.02 -34.53 19.94
N GLN A 445 0.23 -35.09 20.85
CA GLN A 445 -1.17 -34.71 21.05
C GLN A 445 -1.31 -33.88 22.32
N LYS A 446 -1.04 -32.58 22.21
CA LYS A 446 -1.10 -31.64 23.34
C LYS A 446 -1.48 -30.25 22.84
N GLU A 447 -2.14 -29.47 23.70
CA GLU A 447 -2.45 -28.08 23.38
C GLU A 447 -1.15 -27.30 23.11
N PRO A 448 -1.00 -26.63 21.95
CA PRO A 448 0.26 -26.04 21.51
C PRO A 448 0.67 -24.75 22.23
N ALA A 449 -0.18 -24.18 23.07
CA ALA A 449 0.02 -22.97 23.87
C ALA A 449 0.50 -21.79 23.03
N LEU A 450 -0.22 -21.48 21.96
CA LEU A 450 0.08 -20.34 21.10
C LEU A 450 -0.60 -19.07 21.59
N ASP A 451 -0.04 -17.90 21.26
CA ASP A 451 -0.70 -16.59 21.40
C ASP A 451 -1.70 -16.33 20.26
N LEU A 452 -2.27 -15.12 20.22
CA LEU A 452 -3.26 -14.74 19.20
C LEU A 452 -2.66 -14.57 17.79
N PHE A 453 -1.34 -14.51 17.69
CA PHE A 453 -0.59 -14.44 16.44
C PHE A 453 0.05 -15.79 16.07
N TYR A 454 -0.36 -16.87 16.75
CA TYR A 454 0.17 -18.22 16.56
C TYR A 454 1.65 -18.39 16.94
N LYS A 455 2.20 -17.51 17.77
CA LYS A 455 3.55 -17.67 18.33
C LYS A 455 3.52 -18.57 19.57
N PRO A 456 4.49 -19.49 19.74
CA PRO A 456 4.62 -20.27 20.97
C PRO A 456 4.76 -19.37 22.21
N LYS A 457 3.93 -19.60 23.24
CA LYS A 457 4.09 -18.97 24.56
C LYS A 457 5.19 -19.67 25.34
N ILE A 458 5.65 -19.03 26.43
CA ILE A 458 6.55 -19.66 27.39
C ILE A 458 6.00 -21.03 27.85
N ASN A 459 6.85 -22.06 27.80
CA ASN A 459 6.52 -23.47 28.08
C ASN A 459 5.60 -24.16 27.06
N SER A 460 5.43 -23.59 25.87
CA SER A 460 4.74 -24.27 24.79
C SER A 460 5.42 -25.61 24.46
N PRO A 461 4.67 -26.69 24.20
CA PRO A 461 5.23 -27.95 23.72
C PRO A 461 5.76 -27.87 22.29
N ALA A 462 5.66 -26.73 21.63
CA ALA A 462 6.27 -26.49 20.33
C ALA A 462 7.75 -26.09 20.41
N ILE A 463 8.19 -25.53 21.55
CA ILE A 463 9.53 -24.95 21.73
C ILE A 463 10.59 -26.04 21.86
N ASP A 464 11.62 -26.01 21.02
CA ASP A 464 12.73 -26.97 20.97
C ASP A 464 12.24 -28.42 20.79
N LYS A 465 11.15 -28.64 20.03
CA LYS A 465 10.55 -29.98 19.81
C LYS A 465 10.43 -30.41 18.35
N GLY A 466 10.76 -29.55 17.40
CA GLY A 466 10.79 -29.90 16.00
C GLY A 466 11.94 -30.84 15.66
N VAL A 467 11.97 -31.27 14.40
CA VAL A 467 13.02 -32.10 13.83
C VAL A 467 13.66 -31.41 12.63
N TYR A 468 14.92 -31.77 12.36
CA TYR A 468 15.64 -31.28 11.20
C TYR A 468 15.00 -31.68 9.87
N LEU A 469 15.18 -30.85 8.85
CA LEU A 469 14.57 -31.06 7.54
C LEU A 469 15.25 -32.21 6.79
N THR A 470 16.59 -32.22 6.74
CA THR A 470 17.38 -33.29 6.12
C THR A 470 18.76 -33.44 6.79
N LYS A 471 19.61 -34.32 6.26
CA LYS A 471 20.99 -34.52 6.73
C LYS A 471 21.97 -34.66 5.56
N ILE A 472 23.23 -34.34 5.81
CA ILE A 472 24.34 -34.47 4.86
C ILE A 472 24.73 -35.94 4.69
N THR A 473 24.87 -36.40 3.45
CA THR A 473 25.24 -37.78 3.10
C THR A 473 26.68 -37.91 2.59
N SER A 474 27.29 -36.82 2.12
CA SER A 474 28.69 -36.81 1.73
C SER A 474 29.65 -36.96 2.90
N ALA A 475 30.86 -37.46 2.63
CA ALA A 475 31.93 -37.55 3.62
C ALA A 475 32.24 -36.17 4.25
N SER A 476 32.71 -36.19 5.49
CA SER A 476 33.11 -35.00 6.24
C SER A 476 34.19 -34.22 5.48
N ALA A 477 33.96 -32.93 5.25
CA ALA A 477 34.87 -32.07 4.49
C ALA A 477 34.61 -30.59 4.79
N ASN A 478 35.44 -29.72 4.21
CA ASN A 478 35.21 -28.28 4.13
C ASN A 478 34.95 -27.89 2.67
N GLY A 479 34.00 -27.00 2.43
CA GLY A 479 33.71 -26.48 1.10
C GLY A 479 32.36 -25.78 1.01
N THR A 480 31.89 -25.59 -0.22
CA THR A 480 30.59 -24.96 -0.53
C THR A 480 29.56 -25.92 -1.12
N LYS A 481 29.92 -27.21 -1.28
CA LYS A 481 29.11 -28.22 -1.97
C LYS A 481 29.05 -29.51 -1.18
N PHE A 482 27.86 -29.96 -0.84
CA PHE A 482 27.64 -31.21 -0.12
C PHE A 482 26.35 -31.88 -0.54
N TYR A 483 26.32 -33.21 -0.42
CA TYR A 483 25.17 -34.03 -0.79
C TYR A 483 24.25 -34.20 0.43
N VAL A 484 22.94 -34.22 0.20
CA VAL A 484 21.91 -34.36 1.24
C VAL A 484 20.99 -35.54 0.99
N GLU A 485 20.28 -35.98 2.02
CA GLU A 485 19.31 -37.07 1.90
C GLU A 485 18.07 -36.67 1.07
N ASP A 486 17.57 -35.45 1.29
CA ASP A 486 16.42 -34.89 0.59
C ASP A 486 16.58 -33.38 0.34
N PRO A 487 16.81 -32.94 -0.91
CA PRO A 487 16.92 -31.54 -1.26
C PRO A 487 15.57 -30.83 -1.41
N ASN A 488 14.43 -31.54 -1.46
CA ASN A 488 13.12 -30.98 -1.79
C ASN A 488 12.52 -30.09 -0.69
N TYR A 489 13.20 -29.94 0.45
CA TYR A 489 12.82 -28.98 1.49
C TYR A 489 13.23 -27.54 1.16
N PHE A 490 14.13 -27.34 0.20
CA PHE A 490 14.79 -26.05 -0.04
C PHE A 490 14.61 -25.53 -1.47
N THR A 491 14.80 -24.23 -1.63
CA THR A 491 14.88 -23.54 -2.92
C THR A 491 16.14 -22.68 -3.00
N ASP A 492 16.68 -22.52 -4.21
CA ASP A 492 17.71 -21.53 -4.55
C ASP A 492 17.12 -20.18 -5.00
N GLY A 493 15.80 -20.01 -4.85
CA GLY A 493 15.06 -18.80 -5.25
C GLY A 493 14.72 -18.77 -6.74
N PHE A 494 15.03 -19.84 -7.48
CA PHE A 494 14.69 -20.06 -8.89
C PHE A 494 15.12 -18.93 -9.84
N GLY A 495 16.16 -18.17 -9.48
CA GLY A 495 16.61 -17.00 -10.24
C GLY A 495 15.71 -15.76 -10.12
N ILE A 496 14.64 -15.83 -9.31
CA ILE A 496 13.70 -14.72 -9.08
C ILE A 496 14.09 -13.92 -7.84
N THR A 497 14.56 -14.63 -6.81
CA THR A 497 14.97 -14.09 -5.52
C THR A 497 16.18 -14.86 -5.00
N LEU A 498 16.70 -14.48 -3.84
CA LEU A 498 17.76 -15.21 -3.16
C LEU A 498 17.26 -16.55 -2.62
N GLY A 499 18.09 -17.58 -2.69
CA GLY A 499 17.80 -18.89 -2.12
C GLY A 499 17.73 -18.92 -0.60
N ASP A 500 17.30 -20.05 -0.07
CA ASP A 500 17.06 -20.25 1.36
C ASP A 500 18.32 -20.01 2.18
N LYS A 501 18.16 -19.32 3.32
CA LYS A 501 19.11 -19.49 4.42
C LYS A 501 18.86 -20.85 5.07
N ILE A 502 19.94 -21.57 5.34
CA ILE A 502 19.92 -22.86 6.04
C ILE A 502 20.93 -22.83 7.18
N GLN A 503 20.68 -23.68 8.17
CA GLN A 503 21.57 -23.91 9.28
C GLN A 503 22.09 -25.34 9.22
N VAL A 504 23.42 -25.50 9.19
CA VAL A 504 24.14 -26.77 9.20
C VAL A 504 24.94 -26.84 10.50
N GLY A 505 24.45 -27.60 11.47
CA GLY A 505 24.97 -27.50 12.84
C GLY A 505 24.76 -26.10 13.41
N LYS A 506 25.84 -25.34 13.61
CA LYS A 506 25.79 -23.93 14.09
C LYS A 506 25.97 -22.89 12.97
N ASP A 507 26.45 -23.30 11.80
CA ASP A 507 26.73 -22.37 10.71
C ASP A 507 25.45 -22.03 9.96
N ILE A 508 25.20 -20.74 9.74
CA ILE A 508 24.10 -20.25 8.91
C ILE A 508 24.67 -19.78 7.58
N VAL A 509 24.22 -20.40 6.49
CA VAL A 509 24.68 -20.12 5.12
C VAL A 509 23.49 -19.98 4.18
N ARG A 510 23.70 -19.38 3.00
CA ARG A 510 22.64 -19.27 2.00
C ARG A 510 22.86 -20.25 0.86
N ILE A 511 21.79 -20.91 0.43
CA ILE A 511 21.78 -21.73 -0.77
C ILE A 511 21.88 -20.84 -2.01
N LYS A 512 22.87 -21.13 -2.84
CA LYS A 512 23.05 -20.54 -4.18
C LYS A 512 22.42 -21.39 -5.28
N LYS A 513 22.40 -22.70 -5.09
CA LYS A 513 21.88 -23.64 -6.08
C LYS A 513 21.41 -24.93 -5.42
N VAL A 514 20.28 -25.45 -5.89
CA VAL A 514 19.81 -26.79 -5.54
C VAL A 514 19.84 -27.67 -6.80
N ASP A 515 20.63 -28.74 -6.77
CA ASP A 515 20.51 -29.81 -7.76
C ASP A 515 19.65 -30.93 -7.17
N TYR A 516 18.35 -30.88 -7.46
CA TYR A 516 17.38 -31.83 -6.93
C TYR A 516 17.65 -33.27 -7.37
N ASN A 517 18.19 -33.48 -8.58
CA ASN A 517 18.43 -34.82 -9.14
C ASN A 517 19.63 -35.48 -8.48
N ASN A 518 20.72 -34.72 -8.32
CA ASN A 518 21.94 -35.23 -7.69
C ASN A 518 21.92 -35.08 -6.16
N LYS A 519 20.87 -34.49 -5.59
CA LYS A 519 20.75 -34.17 -4.16
C LYS A 519 21.90 -33.34 -3.63
N LEU A 520 22.38 -32.38 -4.42
CA LEU A 520 23.51 -31.52 -4.09
C LEU A 520 23.01 -30.12 -3.74
N LEU A 521 23.49 -29.57 -2.62
CA LEU A 521 23.34 -28.17 -2.27
C LEU A 521 24.66 -27.44 -2.50
N GLU A 522 24.61 -26.28 -3.16
CA GLU A 522 25.71 -25.31 -3.22
C GLU A 522 25.35 -24.09 -2.37
N VAL A 523 26.23 -23.70 -1.46
CA VAL A 523 26.06 -22.56 -0.55
C VAL A 523 27.04 -21.42 -0.86
N ASP A 524 26.76 -20.22 -0.35
CA ASP A 524 27.53 -18.99 -0.61
C ASP A 524 28.87 -18.91 0.13
N THR A 525 28.99 -19.62 1.25
CA THR A 525 30.15 -19.55 2.15
C THR A 525 30.70 -20.94 2.43
N SER A 526 32.02 -21.08 2.47
CA SER A 526 32.66 -22.36 2.79
C SER A 526 32.43 -22.72 4.25
N ILE A 527 31.91 -23.92 4.52
CA ILE A 527 31.68 -24.45 5.86
C ILE A 527 32.34 -25.80 6.02
N TYR A 528 32.60 -26.19 7.27
CA TYR A 528 32.95 -27.57 7.59
C TYR A 528 31.68 -28.35 7.96
N TRP A 529 31.57 -29.58 7.45
CA TRP A 529 30.50 -30.50 7.86
C TRP A 529 31.05 -31.88 8.21
N SER A 530 30.28 -32.61 9.00
CA SER A 530 30.46 -34.05 9.18
C SER A 530 29.42 -34.83 8.38
N GLN A 531 29.73 -36.04 7.95
CA GLN A 531 28.71 -36.93 7.40
C GLN A 531 27.61 -37.13 8.46
N GLY A 532 26.35 -36.98 8.06
CA GLY A 532 25.19 -37.02 8.95
C GLY A 532 24.85 -35.71 9.65
N SER A 533 25.63 -34.63 9.46
CA SER A 533 25.26 -33.29 9.94
C SER A 533 23.85 -32.92 9.49
N THR A 534 23.03 -32.44 10.41
CA THR A 534 21.63 -32.10 10.16
C THR A 534 21.48 -30.70 9.59
N ILE A 535 20.41 -30.51 8.82
CA ILE A 535 20.09 -29.25 8.15
C ILE A 535 18.65 -28.85 8.44
N SER A 536 18.47 -27.60 8.82
CA SER A 536 17.17 -26.94 8.95
C SER A 536 17.21 -25.55 8.32
N ARG A 537 16.06 -24.87 8.28
CA ARG A 537 16.07 -23.40 8.25
C ARG A 537 16.68 -22.88 9.55
N PRO A 538 17.20 -21.64 9.59
CA PRO A 538 17.72 -21.04 10.82
C PRO A 538 16.71 -21.16 11.95
N TYR A 539 17.18 -21.65 13.09
CA TYR A 539 16.39 -21.89 14.28
C TYR A 539 17.21 -21.53 15.52
N LEU A 540 16.54 -21.42 16.66
CA LEU A 540 17.17 -21.09 17.93
C LEU A 540 16.99 -22.20 18.95
N GLY A 541 17.78 -22.14 20.01
CA GLY A 541 17.77 -23.19 21.02
C GLY A 541 18.44 -24.48 20.55
N ASN A 542 17.89 -25.60 21.01
CA ASN A 542 18.47 -26.93 20.80
C ASN A 542 17.96 -27.59 19.51
N LEU A 543 16.70 -27.33 19.14
CA LEU A 543 16.02 -27.91 17.98
C LEU A 543 15.08 -26.87 17.37
N PRO A 544 14.73 -26.97 16.07
CA PRO A 544 13.71 -26.09 15.49
C PRO A 544 12.40 -26.15 16.27
N ASP A 545 11.67 -25.05 16.31
CA ASP A 545 10.33 -25.03 16.88
C ASP A 545 9.31 -25.67 15.94
N ILE A 546 8.26 -26.25 16.51
CA ILE A 546 7.11 -26.72 15.76
C ILE A 546 6.21 -25.51 15.44
N GLY A 547 5.72 -25.42 14.21
CA GLY A 547 4.85 -24.33 13.76
C GLY A 547 5.60 -23.19 13.07
N VAL A 548 4.95 -22.04 12.93
CA VAL A 548 5.38 -20.98 12.00
C VAL A 548 6.55 -20.14 12.52
N TYR A 549 6.62 -19.96 13.85
CA TYR A 549 7.54 -19.03 14.49
C TYR A 549 8.48 -19.75 15.45
N GLU A 550 9.75 -19.34 15.43
CA GLU A 550 10.73 -19.64 16.47
C GLU A 550 10.50 -18.73 17.68
N SER A 551 10.67 -19.27 18.88
CA SER A 551 10.58 -18.57 20.15
C SER A 551 11.90 -17.81 20.44
N ASP A 552 11.88 -16.51 20.16
CA ASP A 552 12.85 -15.44 20.51
C ASP A 552 14.33 -15.56 20.05
N ILE A 553 14.62 -15.03 18.84
CA ILE A 553 15.59 -13.97 18.47
C ILE A 553 15.45 -13.74 16.95
N VAL A 554 15.04 -12.54 16.56
CA VAL A 554 14.88 -12.15 15.15
C VAL A 554 16.28 -12.01 14.53
N VAL A 555 16.63 -12.82 13.53
CA VAL A 555 17.61 -12.40 12.52
C VAL A 555 16.80 -11.75 11.41
N PRO A 556 16.72 -10.41 11.33
CA PRO A 556 15.99 -9.78 10.24
C PRO A 556 16.69 -10.18 8.93
N GLU A 557 15.91 -10.60 7.92
CA GLU A 557 16.48 -10.77 6.59
C GLU A 557 17.06 -9.43 6.09
N THR A 558 18.04 -9.43 5.19
CA THR A 558 18.53 -8.16 4.63
C THR A 558 17.51 -7.62 3.63
N CYS A 559 17.13 -6.35 3.73
CA CYS A 559 16.18 -5.78 2.78
C CYS A 559 16.75 -5.77 1.37
N THR A 560 16.04 -6.37 0.43
CA THR A 560 16.42 -6.43 -0.99
C THR A 560 15.67 -5.41 -1.84
N SER A 561 14.55 -4.88 -1.35
CA SER A 561 13.80 -3.83 -2.02
C SER A 561 13.05 -2.95 -1.02
N PHE A 562 12.68 -1.75 -1.49
CA PHE A 562 12.11 -0.69 -0.67
C PHE A 562 10.99 0.00 -1.45
N ASN A 563 9.86 0.23 -0.80
CA ASN A 563 8.92 1.26 -1.23
C ASN A 563 9.36 2.59 -0.63
N TYR A 564 9.12 3.67 -1.36
CA TYR A 564 9.54 4.99 -0.94
C TYR A 564 8.35 5.94 -0.81
N SER A 565 8.53 7.00 -0.04
CA SER A 565 7.71 8.20 -0.16
C SER A 565 7.99 8.89 -1.49
N ASP A 566 7.15 9.86 -1.85
CA ASP A 566 7.48 10.78 -2.94
C ASP A 566 8.79 11.53 -2.63
N TRP A 567 9.49 11.97 -3.68
CA TRP A 567 10.66 12.85 -3.55
C TRP A 567 10.24 14.22 -2.98
N GLY A 568 10.98 14.67 -1.96
CA GLY A 568 10.86 15.99 -1.37
C GLY A 568 11.31 17.11 -2.32
N VAL A 569 11.22 18.34 -1.84
CA VAL A 569 11.64 19.52 -2.60
C VAL A 569 13.14 19.50 -2.89
N CYS A 570 13.53 19.98 -4.07
CA CYS A 570 14.94 20.13 -4.44
C CYS A 570 15.59 21.25 -3.63
N VAL A 571 16.55 20.92 -2.77
CA VAL A 571 17.31 21.87 -1.95
C VAL A 571 18.79 21.72 -2.29
N ASN A 572 19.45 22.82 -2.69
CA ASN A 572 20.88 22.82 -3.04
C ASN A 572 21.30 21.77 -4.08
N GLY A 573 20.43 21.46 -5.04
CA GLY A 573 20.71 20.50 -6.11
C GLY A 573 20.49 19.03 -5.73
N SER A 574 19.94 18.76 -4.55
CA SER A 574 19.61 17.41 -4.07
C SER A 574 18.18 17.35 -3.54
N GLN A 575 17.49 16.25 -3.77
CA GLN A 575 16.17 15.97 -3.20
C GLN A 575 16.19 14.63 -2.49
N THR A 576 15.42 14.52 -1.40
CA THR A 576 15.40 13.36 -0.51
C THR A 576 14.04 12.68 -0.47
N ARG A 577 13.98 11.39 -0.14
CA ARG A 577 12.73 10.65 0.13
C ARG A 577 12.98 9.63 1.25
N ASN A 578 11.91 9.09 1.83
CA ASN A 578 11.97 8.10 2.90
C ASN A 578 11.57 6.71 2.39
N VAL A 579 11.99 5.65 3.10
CA VAL A 579 11.43 4.31 2.92
C VAL A 579 10.06 4.25 3.60
N THR A 580 9.02 3.84 2.89
CA THR A 580 7.66 3.63 3.45
C THR A 580 7.42 2.19 3.85
N SER A 581 8.07 1.24 3.19
CA SER A 581 8.13 -0.17 3.61
C SER A 581 9.37 -0.84 3.03
N SER A 582 9.91 -1.82 3.74
CA SER A 582 11.07 -2.59 3.30
C SER A 582 10.69 -4.05 3.10
N PHE A 583 11.34 -4.71 2.14
CA PHE A 583 11.06 -6.11 1.82
C PHE A 583 12.31 -6.97 1.76
N PRO A 584 12.24 -8.24 2.20
CA PRO A 584 11.05 -8.94 2.72
C PRO A 584 10.55 -8.38 4.07
N ALA A 585 9.29 -8.62 4.46
CA ALA A 585 8.72 -8.01 5.66
C ALA A 585 9.54 -8.34 6.91
N ASN A 586 9.76 -7.35 7.79
CA ASN A 586 10.67 -7.43 8.96
C ASN A 586 12.16 -7.66 8.60
N CYS A 587 12.58 -7.26 7.40
CA CYS A 587 13.99 -7.17 7.06
C CYS A 587 14.68 -5.97 7.75
N SER A 588 16.01 -6.02 7.88
CA SER A 588 16.86 -4.90 8.31
C SER A 588 18.06 -4.74 7.37
N GLY A 589 18.54 -3.52 7.12
CA GLY A 589 19.67 -3.25 6.22
C GLY A 589 19.26 -3.01 4.74
N GLY A 590 20.20 -3.24 3.81
CA GLY A 590 20.07 -2.96 2.36
C GLY A 590 20.42 -1.52 1.96
N ASN A 591 20.35 -1.20 0.65
CA ASN A 591 20.79 0.10 0.09
C ASN A 591 19.62 0.89 -0.52
N PRO A 592 18.75 1.53 0.29
CA PRO A 592 17.65 2.32 -0.23
C PRO A 592 18.17 3.58 -0.93
N VAL A 593 17.57 3.93 -2.08
CA VAL A 593 17.89 5.17 -2.80
C VAL A 593 17.08 6.30 -2.20
N LEU A 594 17.70 7.08 -1.31
CA LEU A 594 17.04 8.14 -0.52
C LEU A 594 17.43 9.55 -0.95
N THR A 595 18.38 9.68 -1.87
CA THR A 595 18.88 10.95 -2.40
C THR A 595 19.05 10.87 -3.90
N GLN A 596 18.68 11.93 -4.63
CA GLN A 596 19.07 12.09 -6.03
C GLN A 596 19.39 13.54 -6.36
N ASN A 597 20.15 13.74 -7.43
CA ASN A 597 20.41 15.06 -7.97
C ASN A 597 19.13 15.63 -8.59
N CYS A 598 18.94 16.93 -8.41
CA CYS A 598 17.86 17.69 -9.01
C CYS A 598 18.38 19.08 -9.37
N THR A 599 17.75 19.73 -10.34
CA THR A 599 18.09 21.11 -10.70
C THR A 599 17.25 22.02 -9.82
N VAL A 600 17.89 22.97 -9.12
CA VAL A 600 17.15 23.99 -8.34
C VAL A 600 16.37 24.85 -9.33
N ILE A 601 15.06 24.66 -9.39
CA ILE A 601 14.17 25.49 -10.19
C ILE A 601 13.82 26.71 -9.33
N PRO A 602 14.20 27.93 -9.70
CA PRO A 602 13.90 29.11 -8.90
C PRO A 602 12.38 29.33 -8.81
N THR A 603 11.88 29.88 -7.71
CA THR A 603 10.45 30.23 -7.62
C THR A 603 10.16 31.47 -8.46
N CYS A 604 9.05 31.48 -9.21
CA CYS A 604 8.68 32.67 -9.96
C CYS A 604 8.27 33.79 -9.01
N THR A 605 8.86 34.97 -9.19
CA THR A 605 8.61 36.15 -8.36
C THR A 605 7.84 37.23 -9.12
N SER A 606 7.78 37.16 -10.44
CA SER A 606 7.04 38.09 -11.28
C SER A 606 6.46 37.43 -12.53
N TRP A 607 5.36 38.00 -13.03
CA TRP A 607 4.59 37.48 -14.16
C TRP A 607 4.13 38.63 -15.05
N THR A 608 4.12 38.40 -16.36
CA THR A 608 3.33 39.19 -17.31
C THR A 608 2.05 38.44 -17.63
N TYR A 609 0.94 39.15 -17.85
CA TYR A 609 -0.39 38.54 -17.97
C TYR A 609 -1.08 38.93 -19.27
N SER A 610 -2.03 38.10 -19.71
CA SER A 610 -3.01 38.47 -20.74
C SER A 610 -3.98 39.54 -20.22
N ALA A 611 -4.77 40.13 -21.13
CA ALA A 611 -5.97 40.86 -20.73
C ALA A 611 -6.93 39.95 -19.94
N TRP A 612 -7.74 40.55 -19.06
CA TRP A 612 -8.79 39.85 -18.31
C TRP A 612 -9.94 39.44 -19.24
N SER A 613 -10.53 38.28 -18.99
CA SER A 613 -11.72 37.77 -19.67
C SER A 613 -12.96 38.62 -19.35
N THR A 614 -14.03 38.44 -20.11
CA THR A 614 -15.34 38.98 -19.75
C THR A 614 -15.81 38.44 -18.39
N CYS A 615 -16.61 39.24 -17.70
CA CYS A 615 -17.13 38.92 -16.37
C CYS A 615 -18.25 37.88 -16.46
N VAL A 616 -18.05 36.71 -15.84
CA VAL A 616 -19.05 35.65 -15.77
C VAL A 616 -19.20 35.22 -14.31
N ASN A 617 -20.42 35.21 -13.77
CA ASN A 617 -20.69 34.86 -12.37
C ASN A 617 -19.83 35.63 -11.36
N SER A 618 -19.64 36.93 -11.60
CA SER A 618 -18.83 37.83 -10.76
C SER A 618 -17.34 37.46 -10.69
N LEU A 619 -16.83 36.69 -11.66
CA LEU A 619 -15.42 36.36 -11.82
C LEU A 619 -14.92 36.65 -13.24
N GLN A 620 -13.70 37.14 -13.33
CA GLN A 620 -12.96 37.29 -14.58
C GLN A 620 -11.58 36.66 -14.40
N THR A 621 -11.08 36.04 -15.47
CA THR A 621 -9.88 35.21 -15.49
C THR A 621 -8.84 35.78 -16.44
N ARG A 622 -7.55 35.52 -16.21
CA ARG A 622 -6.49 35.81 -17.19
C ARG A 622 -5.41 34.74 -17.09
N SER A 623 -4.54 34.67 -18.09
CA SER A 623 -3.41 33.74 -18.14
C SER A 623 -2.07 34.47 -17.96
N VAL A 624 -1.06 33.74 -17.48
CA VAL A 624 0.34 34.19 -17.49
C VAL A 624 0.87 34.08 -18.92
N LEU A 625 1.49 35.14 -19.43
CA LEU A 625 2.19 35.14 -20.72
C LEU A 625 3.68 34.82 -20.56
N SER A 626 4.32 35.30 -19.50
CA SER A 626 5.69 34.93 -19.13
C SER A 626 5.92 35.06 -17.62
N SER A 627 6.90 34.32 -17.11
CA SER A 627 7.30 34.32 -15.69
C SER A 627 8.80 34.62 -15.57
N SER A 628 9.21 35.26 -14.48
CA SER A 628 10.61 35.58 -14.20
C SER A 628 10.99 35.24 -12.74
N PRO A 629 12.22 34.76 -12.47
CA PRO A 629 13.35 34.59 -13.41
C PRO A 629 13.16 33.46 -14.45
N LEU A 630 13.94 33.50 -15.55
CA LEU A 630 13.86 32.51 -16.63
C LEU A 630 14.03 31.09 -16.09
N ASN A 631 13.15 30.15 -16.49
CA ASN A 631 13.07 28.77 -16.00
C ASN A 631 12.66 28.64 -14.52
N CYS A 632 11.86 29.57 -13.99
CA CYS A 632 11.26 29.44 -12.66
C CYS A 632 10.02 28.51 -12.64
N SER A 633 9.68 27.96 -11.47
CA SER A 633 8.47 27.16 -11.21
C SER A 633 7.89 27.50 -9.84
N GLY A 634 6.56 27.56 -9.73
CA GLY A 634 5.85 27.99 -8.52
C GLY A 634 5.60 29.51 -8.44
N GLY A 635 5.24 29.99 -7.25
CA GLY A 635 4.79 31.37 -7.00
C GLY A 635 3.29 31.58 -7.21
N ASN A 636 2.79 32.78 -6.92
CA ASN A 636 1.35 33.09 -6.82
C ASN A 636 0.90 34.10 -7.88
N PRO A 637 0.72 33.70 -9.16
CA PRO A 637 0.22 34.58 -10.19
C PRO A 637 -1.25 34.95 -9.94
N ILE A 638 -1.61 36.22 -10.16
CA ILE A 638 -2.98 36.70 -10.00
C ILE A 638 -3.74 36.40 -11.29
N LEU A 639 -4.48 35.29 -11.30
CA LEU A 639 -5.20 34.78 -12.48
C LEU A 639 -6.72 34.85 -12.36
N LEU A 640 -7.22 35.22 -11.19
CA LEU A 640 -8.63 35.35 -10.88
C LEU A 640 -8.85 36.67 -10.15
N GLN A 641 -9.85 37.43 -10.56
CA GLN A 641 -10.33 38.55 -9.76
C GLN A 641 -11.86 38.62 -9.80
N GLY A 642 -12.43 39.20 -8.74
CA GLY A 642 -13.83 39.55 -8.72
C GLY A 642 -14.18 40.54 -9.82
N CYS A 643 -15.37 40.41 -10.37
CA CYS A 643 -15.99 41.39 -11.24
C CYS A 643 -17.47 41.49 -10.87
N GLN A 644 -18.18 42.45 -11.43
CA GLN A 644 -19.62 42.58 -11.20
C GLN A 644 -20.33 42.30 -12.52
N VAL A 645 -21.25 41.33 -12.54
CA VAL A 645 -22.16 41.14 -13.67
C VAL A 645 -23.24 42.23 -13.56
N ALA A 646 -23.48 42.99 -14.63
CA ALA A 646 -24.50 44.03 -14.61
C ALA A 646 -25.91 43.42 -14.39
N PRO A 647 -26.71 43.90 -13.43
CA PRO A 647 -28.05 43.34 -13.18
C PRO A 647 -29.07 43.76 -14.26
N VAL A 648 -30.01 42.87 -14.58
CA VAL A 648 -31.12 43.09 -15.52
C VAL A 648 -32.45 43.13 -14.74
N CYS A 649 -33.23 44.22 -14.81
CA CYS A 649 -34.59 44.29 -14.22
C CYS A 649 -35.56 43.57 -15.18
N ILE A 650 -36.33 42.60 -14.66
CA ILE A 650 -37.13 41.68 -15.47
C ILE A 650 -38.62 42.05 -15.58
N ASP A 651 -39.17 42.97 -14.76
CA ASP A 651 -40.50 43.56 -14.97
C ASP A 651 -40.67 44.90 -14.22
N LEU A 652 -41.45 45.84 -14.80
CA LEU A 652 -41.66 47.22 -14.31
C LEU A 652 -43.13 47.66 -14.51
N SER A 653 -43.77 48.28 -13.49
CA SER A 653 -45.11 48.86 -13.58
C SER A 653 -45.25 50.23 -12.86
N PHE A 654 -46.31 51.00 -13.19
CA PHE A 654 -46.65 52.27 -12.52
C PHE A 654 -47.38 52.01 -11.21
N LYS A 655 -46.97 52.64 -10.10
CA LYS A 655 -47.65 52.50 -8.81
C LYS A 655 -48.56 53.71 -8.55
N GLY A 656 -49.88 53.51 -8.63
CA GLY A 656 -50.88 54.45 -8.09
C GLY A 656 -51.78 55.21 -9.08
N GLY A 657 -51.93 54.77 -10.33
CA GLY A 657 -52.90 55.33 -11.26
C GLY A 657 -52.90 54.59 -12.59
N SER A 658 -54.05 54.57 -13.29
CA SER A 658 -54.16 54.00 -14.63
C SER A 658 -53.08 54.55 -15.56
N VAL A 659 -52.56 53.71 -16.46
CA VAL A 659 -51.52 54.07 -17.43
C VAL A 659 -51.98 55.29 -18.23
N GLN A 660 -51.57 56.49 -17.82
CA GLN A 660 -51.80 57.67 -18.62
C GLN A 660 -50.80 57.65 -19.77
N SER A 661 -51.31 57.53 -20.99
CA SER A 661 -50.55 57.60 -22.23
C SER A 661 -50.00 59.00 -22.55
N SER A 662 -50.10 59.95 -21.61
CA SER A 662 -49.62 61.32 -21.78
C SER A 662 -48.98 61.89 -20.51
N VAL A 663 -47.84 62.54 -20.70
CA VAL A 663 -47.05 63.25 -19.68
C VAL A 663 -47.27 64.76 -19.89
N THR A 664 -47.54 65.54 -18.84
CA THR A 664 -47.81 67.00 -18.93
C THR A 664 -46.61 67.84 -18.48
N GLN A 665 -46.48 69.06 -19.02
CA GLN A 665 -45.36 69.96 -18.79
C GLN A 665 -45.20 70.29 -17.29
N ASN A 666 -43.96 70.23 -16.78
CA ASN A 666 -43.58 70.52 -15.39
C ASN A 666 -44.17 69.59 -14.31
N ASN A 667 -44.63 68.38 -14.66
CA ASN A 667 -45.08 67.37 -13.69
C ASN A 667 -44.03 66.29 -13.39
N THR A 668 -44.21 65.61 -12.26
CA THR A 668 -43.32 64.59 -11.71
C THR A 668 -44.00 63.21 -11.68
N TYR A 669 -43.33 62.18 -12.21
CA TYR A 669 -43.87 60.80 -12.30
C TYR A 669 -42.97 59.79 -11.55
N LYS A 670 -43.57 58.79 -10.89
CA LYS A 670 -42.86 57.74 -10.11
C LYS A 670 -42.97 56.36 -10.79
N ILE A 671 -41.86 55.63 -10.86
CA ILE A 671 -41.75 54.27 -11.42
C ILE A 671 -41.02 53.38 -10.40
N SER A 672 -41.37 52.08 -10.31
CA SER A 672 -40.82 51.13 -9.31
C SER A 672 -40.42 49.78 -9.95
N CYS A 673 -39.22 49.25 -9.62
CA CYS A 673 -38.80 47.83 -9.85
C CYS A 673 -39.00 47.02 -8.54
N ASP A 674 -39.13 45.69 -8.64
CA ASP A 674 -39.47 44.75 -7.52
C ASP A 674 -38.42 44.59 -6.40
N TYR A 675 -37.31 45.32 -6.45
CA TYR A 675 -36.31 45.36 -5.37
C TYR A 675 -36.48 46.56 -4.43
N GLY A 676 -37.67 47.18 -4.38
CA GLY A 676 -38.00 48.21 -3.40
C GLY A 676 -37.31 49.56 -3.61
N VAL A 677 -36.69 49.80 -4.77
CA VAL A 677 -36.11 51.11 -5.12
C VAL A 677 -37.21 52.01 -5.69
N ILE A 678 -37.58 53.03 -4.92
CA ILE A 678 -38.44 54.13 -5.37
C ILE A 678 -37.56 55.10 -6.17
N VAL A 679 -37.85 55.32 -7.45
CA VAL A 679 -37.24 56.44 -8.19
C VAL A 679 -38.09 57.68 -7.95
N ASP A 680 -37.55 58.63 -7.19
CA ASP A 680 -38.19 59.92 -7.00
C ASP A 680 -37.95 60.81 -8.24
N SER A 681 -39.02 60.96 -9.02
CA SER A 681 -39.28 62.02 -10.01
C SER A 681 -38.46 62.08 -11.30
N ILE A 682 -39.15 61.99 -12.45
CA ILE A 682 -38.66 62.51 -13.75
C ILE A 682 -39.19 63.94 -13.89
N ASN A 683 -38.31 64.92 -14.11
CA ASN A 683 -38.68 66.32 -14.34
C ASN A 683 -38.35 66.72 -15.79
N ALA A 684 -39.39 66.86 -16.63
CA ALA A 684 -39.24 67.30 -18.01
C ALA A 684 -39.07 68.82 -18.06
N LYS A 685 -37.85 69.30 -17.89
CA LYS A 685 -37.54 70.73 -18.05
C LYS A 685 -37.27 71.05 -19.52
N ASN A 686 -38.07 71.95 -20.09
CA ASN A 686 -37.93 72.60 -21.40
C ASN A 686 -38.36 71.82 -22.67
N ASP A 687 -39.12 70.72 -22.53
CA ASP A 687 -39.80 70.08 -23.67
C ASP A 687 -41.27 70.55 -23.76
N ILE A 688 -41.69 71.08 -24.92
CA ILE A 688 -43.06 71.57 -25.16
C ILE A 688 -43.80 70.53 -26.01
N GLY A 689 -44.63 69.68 -25.39
CA GLY A 689 -45.62 68.82 -26.08
C GLY A 689 -45.86 67.44 -25.45
N TYR A 690 -46.90 66.73 -25.93
CA TYR A 690 -47.30 65.39 -25.48
C TYR A 690 -46.20 64.36 -25.75
N CYS A 691 -45.77 63.65 -24.71
CA CYS A 691 -44.85 62.52 -24.82
C CYS A 691 -45.60 61.19 -24.64
N SER A 692 -45.37 60.23 -25.53
CA SER A 692 -45.84 58.85 -25.39
C SER A 692 -44.68 57.92 -25.03
N TRP A 693 -44.93 57.03 -24.08
CA TRP A 693 -44.00 55.96 -23.73
C TRP A 693 -44.02 54.89 -24.83
N THR A 694 -42.84 54.41 -25.23
CA THR A 694 -42.70 53.50 -26.39
C THR A 694 -41.99 52.19 -26.09
N GLY A 695 -41.62 51.96 -24.83
CA GLY A 695 -40.95 50.73 -24.39
C GLY A 695 -39.58 50.96 -23.78
N TRP A 696 -38.90 49.87 -23.42
CA TRP A 696 -37.59 49.87 -22.75
C TRP A 696 -36.47 49.39 -23.68
N SER A 697 -35.24 49.80 -23.38
CA SER A 697 -34.01 49.22 -23.93
C SER A 697 -32.98 49.08 -22.81
N GLY A 698 -32.84 47.87 -22.26
CA GLY A 698 -32.03 47.63 -21.06
C GLY A 698 -32.57 48.38 -19.83
N THR A 699 -31.72 49.15 -19.13
CA THR A 699 -32.09 49.96 -17.96
C THR A 699 -32.65 51.36 -18.31
N ALA A 700 -33.00 51.58 -19.58
CA ALA A 700 -33.43 52.88 -20.10
C ALA A 700 -34.89 52.89 -20.59
N ALA A 701 -35.67 53.87 -20.13
CA ALA A 701 -37.03 54.13 -20.61
C ALA A 701 -36.98 54.99 -21.88
N ASN A 702 -37.69 54.58 -22.93
CA ASN A 702 -37.81 55.37 -24.17
C ASN A 702 -39.13 56.14 -24.22
N PHE A 703 -39.02 57.44 -24.45
CA PHE A 703 -40.16 58.32 -24.70
C PHE A 703 -40.03 58.97 -26.07
N ILE A 704 -41.14 59.06 -26.79
CA ILE A 704 -41.27 59.85 -28.00
C ILE A 704 -42.05 61.11 -27.66
N CYS A 705 -41.42 62.26 -27.84
CA CYS A 705 -42.03 63.56 -27.57
C CYS A 705 -42.19 64.36 -28.87
N ASN A 706 -43.34 65.00 -29.04
CA ASN A 706 -43.59 65.92 -30.15
C ASN A 706 -43.27 67.35 -29.72
N SER A 707 -42.17 67.92 -30.22
CA SER A 707 -41.82 69.33 -30.00
C SER A 707 -42.35 70.17 -31.16
N GLY A 708 -43.23 71.12 -30.87
CA GLY A 708 -44.03 71.91 -31.82
C GLY A 708 -43.28 72.82 -32.81
N SER A 709 -41.99 72.61 -33.10
CA SER A 709 -41.30 73.30 -34.21
C SER A 709 -40.14 72.52 -34.84
N VAL A 710 -39.79 71.30 -34.38
CA VAL A 710 -38.56 70.58 -34.86
C VAL A 710 -38.76 69.08 -35.08
N GLY A 711 -40.01 68.60 -35.16
CA GLY A 711 -40.33 67.19 -35.40
C GLY A 711 -40.12 66.27 -34.19
N THR A 712 -40.43 64.98 -34.39
CA THR A 712 -40.44 63.94 -33.35
C THR A 712 -39.04 63.64 -32.82
N ARG A 713 -38.84 63.69 -31.50
CA ARG A 713 -37.54 63.37 -30.85
C ARG A 713 -37.68 62.19 -29.89
N LYS A 714 -36.63 61.36 -29.83
CA LYS A 714 -36.52 60.22 -28.90
C LYS A 714 -35.65 60.62 -27.71
N ASN A 715 -36.26 60.67 -26.53
CA ASN A 715 -35.55 60.89 -25.27
C ASN A 715 -35.32 59.56 -24.57
N ILE A 716 -34.10 59.34 -24.08
CA ILE A 716 -33.68 58.13 -23.37
C ILE A 716 -33.31 58.54 -21.95
N CYS A 717 -34.03 58.02 -20.96
CA CYS A 717 -33.71 58.24 -19.55
C CYS A 717 -33.19 56.94 -18.94
N THR A 718 -31.92 56.97 -18.54
CA THR A 718 -31.18 55.82 -18.00
C THR A 718 -31.17 55.88 -16.47
N VAL A 719 -31.48 54.79 -15.79
CA VAL A 719 -31.38 54.73 -14.33
C VAL A 719 -29.94 54.40 -13.95
N ALA A 720 -29.22 55.36 -13.38
CA ALA A 720 -27.92 55.12 -12.75
C ALA A 720 -28.12 54.61 -11.31
N ALA A 721 -27.35 53.60 -10.91
CA ALA A 721 -27.39 53.10 -9.53
C ALA A 721 -26.70 54.11 -8.59
N GLY A 722 -27.41 54.58 -7.55
CA GLY A 722 -26.81 55.29 -6.42
C GLY A 722 -27.03 56.82 -6.30
N THR A 723 -27.84 57.46 -7.13
CA THR A 723 -28.16 58.90 -7.03
C THR A 723 -29.58 59.16 -6.50
N LYS A 724 -29.77 60.15 -5.62
CA LYS A 724 -31.09 60.58 -5.09
C LYS A 724 -31.87 61.53 -6.02
N SER A 725 -31.39 61.82 -7.24
CA SER A 725 -32.16 62.52 -8.29
C SER A 725 -31.56 62.23 -9.67
N ASN A 726 -32.37 61.86 -10.65
CA ASN A 726 -31.92 61.67 -12.04
C ASN A 726 -32.49 62.78 -12.94
N SER A 727 -31.62 63.66 -13.45
CA SER A 727 -31.92 64.52 -14.60
C SER A 727 -31.26 63.93 -15.84
N CYS A 728 -31.99 63.77 -16.96
CA CYS A 728 -31.48 63.11 -18.16
C CYS A 728 -30.47 64.02 -18.91
N ILE A 729 -29.15 63.83 -18.75
CA ILE A 729 -28.09 64.51 -19.53
C ILE A 729 -26.86 63.59 -19.74
N GLN A 730 -26.15 63.83 -20.86
CA GLN A 730 -25.01 63.18 -21.55
C GLN A 730 -23.89 62.46 -20.76
N ALA A 731 -23.31 61.47 -21.44
CA ALA A 731 -22.30 60.49 -21.01
C ALA A 731 -20.87 61.02 -20.72
N ASN A 732 -20.21 60.53 -19.65
CA ASN A 732 -18.92 59.79 -19.64
C ASN A 732 -18.23 59.75 -18.24
N ILE A 733 -17.46 58.66 -18.01
CA ILE A 733 -16.39 58.39 -17.00
C ILE A 733 -16.72 57.54 -15.73
N ILE A 734 -15.72 56.70 -15.46
CA ILE A 734 -15.48 55.55 -14.58
C ILE A 734 -15.59 55.84 -13.08
N SER A 735 -16.00 54.80 -12.36
CA SER A 735 -16.25 54.68 -10.92
C SER A 735 -14.99 54.64 -10.03
N SER A 736 -15.15 55.12 -8.78
CA SER A 736 -14.45 54.57 -7.62
C SER A 736 -15.31 54.63 -6.33
N THR A 737 -15.16 53.58 -5.52
CA THR A 737 -15.45 53.40 -4.08
C THR A 737 -16.89 53.36 -3.51
N SER A 738 -17.42 52.13 -3.45
CA SER A 738 -17.80 51.32 -2.25
C SER A 738 -18.51 51.93 -1.03
N VAL A 739 -19.65 51.32 -0.65
CA VAL A 739 -19.95 50.85 0.72
C VAL A 739 -20.70 49.51 0.67
N VAL A 740 -20.37 48.63 1.62
CA VAL A 740 -20.49 47.17 1.66
C VAL A 740 -21.77 46.72 2.38
N ALA A 741 -22.45 45.70 1.85
CA ALA A 741 -23.51 44.96 2.56
C ALA A 741 -22.88 43.99 3.58
N PRO A 742 -23.51 43.74 4.74
CA PRO A 742 -22.89 42.93 5.79
C PRO A 742 -22.56 41.53 5.27
N PRO A 743 -21.37 40.99 5.60
CA PRO A 743 -20.88 39.82 4.89
C PRO A 743 -21.57 38.53 5.35
N PRO A 744 -21.73 37.54 4.46
CA PRO A 744 -22.37 36.27 4.77
C PRO A 744 -21.59 35.47 5.83
N ILE A 745 -22.18 34.47 6.48
CA ILE A 745 -21.44 33.59 7.42
C ILE A 745 -20.60 32.58 6.63
N CYS A 746 -19.35 32.34 7.03
CA CYS A 746 -18.45 31.44 6.34
C CYS A 746 -18.88 29.98 6.53
N THR A 747 -19.11 29.26 5.43
CA THR A 747 -19.51 27.85 5.44
C THR A 747 -18.41 26.90 4.97
N SER A 748 -17.38 27.41 4.28
CA SER A 748 -16.20 26.62 3.90
C SER A 748 -14.96 27.49 3.68
N TRP A 749 -13.78 26.86 3.75
CA TRP A 749 -12.48 27.50 3.68
C TRP A 749 -11.51 26.70 2.81
N THR A 750 -10.70 27.41 2.04
CA THR A 750 -9.53 26.88 1.36
C THR A 750 -8.30 27.31 2.15
N TYR A 751 -7.40 26.37 2.46
CA TYR A 751 -6.28 26.60 3.36
C TYR A 751 -4.93 26.54 2.64
N SER A 752 -3.89 27.09 3.26
CA SER A 752 -2.51 26.86 2.87
C SER A 752 -2.12 25.41 3.14
N ASN A 753 -0.98 24.99 2.59
CA ASN A 753 -0.31 23.80 3.11
C ASN A 753 -0.08 23.96 4.62
N TRP A 754 -0.08 22.83 5.32
CA TRP A 754 0.35 22.80 6.71
C TRP A 754 1.83 23.19 6.81
N GLY A 755 2.15 24.06 7.76
CA GLY A 755 3.53 24.44 8.09
C GLY A 755 4.29 23.28 8.75
N SER A 756 5.55 23.53 9.07
CA SER A 756 6.40 22.55 9.75
C SER A 756 5.79 22.10 11.08
N CYS A 757 5.87 20.80 11.36
CA CYS A 757 5.44 20.24 12.63
C CYS A 757 6.30 20.81 13.76
N THR A 758 5.67 21.50 14.72
CA THR A 758 6.35 22.11 15.87
C THR A 758 5.54 21.75 17.11
N ASN A 759 6.16 21.07 18.08
CA ASN A 759 5.50 20.58 19.30
C ASN A 759 4.25 19.71 19.03
N GLY A 760 4.31 18.86 18.00
CA GLY A 760 3.21 17.95 17.64
C GLY A 760 2.02 18.62 16.96
N GLN A 761 2.08 19.94 16.72
CA GLN A 761 1.10 20.67 15.92
C GLN A 761 1.73 21.29 14.68
N GLN A 762 0.97 21.27 13.60
CA GLN A 762 1.26 22.06 12.42
C GLN A 762 0.10 23.01 12.20
N THR A 763 0.42 24.25 11.87
CA THR A 763 -0.58 25.29 11.61
C THR A 763 -0.68 25.57 10.12
N ARG A 764 -1.85 26.03 9.68
CA ARG A 764 -2.06 26.51 8.31
C ARG A 764 -2.94 27.75 8.37
N THR A 765 -2.90 28.55 7.32
CA THR A 765 -3.73 29.76 7.21
C THR A 765 -4.90 29.53 6.26
N VAL A 766 -5.99 30.27 6.45
CA VAL A 766 -7.05 30.35 5.42
C VAL A 766 -6.51 31.19 4.26
N LEU A 767 -6.52 30.62 3.06
CA LEU A 767 -6.22 31.36 1.83
C LEU A 767 -7.46 32.08 1.30
N TYR A 768 -8.62 31.41 1.31
CA TYR A 768 -9.90 31.98 0.87
C TYR A 768 -11.07 31.41 1.69
N SER A 769 -12.10 32.21 1.94
CA SER A 769 -13.33 31.78 2.63
C SER A 769 -14.53 31.89 1.70
N PHE A 770 -15.52 31.01 1.84
CA PHE A 770 -16.73 30.98 1.03
C PHE A 770 -18.01 31.09 1.90
N PRO A 771 -18.98 31.94 1.51
CA PRO A 771 -18.97 32.85 0.35
C PRO A 771 -17.90 33.95 0.48
N LEU A 772 -17.42 34.50 -0.65
CA LEU A 772 -16.32 35.47 -0.63
C LEU A 772 -16.68 36.71 0.21
N ASN A 773 -15.74 37.15 1.05
CA ASN A 773 -15.88 38.20 2.08
C ASN A 773 -16.71 37.83 3.32
N CYS A 774 -17.11 36.57 3.51
CA CYS A 774 -17.87 36.15 4.69
C CYS A 774 -17.20 36.48 6.03
N VAL A 775 -18.01 36.68 7.09
CA VAL A 775 -17.58 36.90 8.48
C VAL A 775 -18.26 35.90 9.42
N ASN A 776 -17.53 35.45 10.45
CA ASN A 776 -17.91 34.41 11.41
C ASN A 776 -17.94 32.97 10.84
N GLY A 777 -17.31 32.04 11.57
CA GLY A 777 -17.19 30.61 11.30
C GLY A 777 -15.90 30.04 11.92
N ALA A 778 -15.77 28.71 12.03
CA ALA A 778 -14.66 28.04 12.74
C ALA A 778 -13.72 27.28 11.78
N PRO A 779 -12.75 27.97 11.14
CA PRO A 779 -11.76 27.32 10.26
C PRO A 779 -10.80 26.42 11.04
N VAL A 780 -10.42 25.29 10.44
CA VAL A 780 -9.45 24.34 11.03
C VAL A 780 -8.04 24.76 10.64
N LEU A 781 -7.37 25.47 11.56
CA LEU A 781 -6.06 26.12 11.36
C LEU A 781 -4.91 25.47 12.11
N SER A 782 -5.20 24.47 12.93
CA SER A 782 -4.21 23.63 13.61
C SER A 782 -4.62 22.17 13.48
N GLN A 783 -3.66 21.28 13.26
CA GLN A 783 -3.85 19.85 13.38
C GLN A 783 -2.62 19.18 13.95
N ASN A 784 -2.82 17.99 14.50
CA ASN A 784 -1.73 17.17 15.00
C ASN A 784 -0.88 16.61 13.85
N CYS A 785 0.42 16.54 14.06
CA CYS A 785 1.41 15.99 13.12
C CYS A 785 2.40 15.09 13.86
N GLN A 786 3.15 14.29 13.10
CA GLN A 786 4.18 13.40 13.62
C GLN A 786 5.54 13.98 13.28
N MET A 787 6.36 14.24 14.30
CA MET A 787 7.75 14.71 14.13
C MET A 787 8.58 13.59 13.48
N PRO A 788 9.56 13.90 12.60
CA PRO A 788 10.60 12.93 12.24
C PRO A 788 11.29 12.44 13.52
N VAL A 789 11.46 11.13 13.66
CA VAL A 789 12.21 10.55 14.77
C VAL A 789 13.69 10.81 14.50
N ILE A 790 14.22 11.86 15.11
CA ILE A 790 15.64 12.20 15.09
C ILE A 790 16.31 11.34 16.15
N ASP A 791 17.44 10.74 15.79
CA ASP A 791 18.34 9.96 16.64
C ASP A 791 19.73 10.55 16.34
N SER A 792 20.15 11.47 17.20
CA SER A 792 21.26 12.39 16.94
C SER A 792 22.62 11.74 17.14
N ASP A 793 22.76 10.79 18.06
CA ASP A 793 24.00 10.05 18.36
C ASP A 793 24.05 8.64 17.74
N LYS A 794 22.91 8.14 17.23
CA LYS A 794 22.76 6.88 16.50
C LYS A 794 22.93 5.64 17.39
N ASP A 795 22.64 5.74 18.68
CA ASP A 795 22.57 4.60 19.59
C ASP A 795 21.27 3.76 19.38
N GLY A 796 20.35 4.29 18.57
CA GLY A 796 19.06 3.68 18.26
C GLY A 796 17.93 4.13 19.18
N MET A 797 18.17 5.03 20.12
CA MET A 797 17.17 5.78 20.90
C MET A 797 16.95 7.14 20.23
N SER A 798 15.69 7.56 20.14
CA SER A 798 15.40 8.87 19.53
C SER A 798 15.59 10.00 20.53
N ASP A 799 15.96 11.19 20.05
CA ASP A 799 16.05 12.44 20.83
C ASP A 799 14.83 12.66 21.74
N ILE A 800 13.63 12.35 21.26
CA ILE A 800 12.39 12.54 22.01
C ILE A 800 12.25 11.55 23.18
N TYR A 801 12.78 10.34 23.04
CA TYR A 801 12.83 9.32 24.08
C TYR A 801 13.92 9.64 25.10
N GLU A 802 15.08 10.10 24.63
CA GLU A 802 16.19 10.54 25.46
C GLU A 802 15.78 11.70 26.36
N ASN A 803 15.14 12.73 25.80
CA ASN A 803 14.55 13.80 26.59
C ASN A 803 13.48 13.32 27.58
N ALA A 804 12.71 12.27 27.23
CA ALA A 804 11.67 11.73 28.09
C ALA A 804 12.24 10.92 29.26
N LEU A 805 13.37 10.26 29.07
CA LEU A 805 14.07 9.49 30.09
C LEU A 805 14.98 10.42 30.92
N GLY A 806 15.71 11.31 30.26
CA GLY A 806 16.64 12.28 30.84
C GLY A 806 18.11 12.01 30.49
N THR A 807 18.37 11.19 29.46
CA THR A 807 19.70 10.96 28.89
C THR A 807 20.06 12.07 27.90
N ASP A 808 21.35 12.22 27.56
CA ASP A 808 21.80 13.24 26.61
C ASP A 808 21.72 12.71 25.17
N ARG A 809 20.92 13.37 24.34
CA ARG A 809 20.69 13.02 22.93
C ARG A 809 21.93 13.04 22.01
N TYR A 810 23.06 13.48 22.52
CA TYR A 810 24.31 13.55 21.74
C TYR A 810 25.37 12.59 22.28
N ASP A 811 25.03 11.78 23.28
CA ASP A 811 25.93 10.87 23.97
C ASP A 811 25.32 9.47 24.07
N ALA A 812 25.83 8.57 23.22
CA ALA A 812 25.29 7.22 23.06
C ALA A 812 25.52 6.31 24.28
N ASP A 813 26.41 6.71 25.20
CA ASP A 813 26.86 5.96 26.37
C ASP A 813 27.16 6.96 27.51
N MET A 814 26.12 7.33 28.23
CA MET A 814 26.11 8.46 29.17
C MET A 814 26.99 8.23 30.40
N ASP A 815 27.24 6.99 30.80
CA ASP A 815 28.17 6.65 31.89
C ASP A 815 29.55 6.12 31.43
N ASN A 816 29.73 5.98 30.11
CA ASN A 816 30.95 5.59 29.42
C ASN A 816 31.49 4.21 29.85
N ASP A 817 30.59 3.27 30.18
CA ASP A 817 30.95 1.91 30.59
C ASP A 817 31.07 0.91 29.41
N GLY A 818 30.76 1.37 28.19
CA GLY A 818 30.84 0.61 26.96
C GLY A 818 29.52 -0.02 26.51
N TYR A 819 28.42 0.22 27.23
CA TYR A 819 27.06 -0.15 26.84
C TYR A 819 26.24 1.11 26.55
N GLY A 820 25.47 1.10 25.46
CA GLY A 820 24.70 2.29 25.10
C GLY A 820 23.44 2.45 25.97
N ASP A 821 23.00 3.69 26.19
CA ASP A 821 21.89 4.05 27.07
C ASP A 821 20.61 3.23 26.80
N LYS A 822 20.29 3.04 25.52
CA LYS A 822 19.13 2.21 25.12
C LYS A 822 19.28 0.76 25.58
N GLU A 823 20.46 0.18 25.39
CA GLU A 823 20.78 -1.20 25.73
C GLU A 823 20.65 -1.39 27.24
N GLU A 824 21.18 -0.46 28.02
CA GLU A 824 21.11 -0.49 29.47
C GLU A 824 19.67 -0.42 29.98
N ILE A 825 18.87 0.53 29.49
CA ILE A 825 17.48 0.72 29.93
C ILE A 825 16.61 -0.49 29.58
N LEU A 826 16.83 -1.11 28.42
CA LEU A 826 16.15 -2.36 28.03
C LEU A 826 16.47 -3.51 28.98
N ASN A 827 17.74 -3.62 29.36
CA ASN A 827 18.27 -4.69 30.22
C ASN A 827 18.14 -4.40 31.73
N GLY A 828 17.75 -3.18 32.10
CA GLY A 828 17.49 -2.75 33.47
C GLY A 828 18.73 -2.24 34.23
N TYR A 829 19.75 -1.80 33.49
CA TYR A 829 20.93 -1.09 34.00
C TYR A 829 20.67 0.42 34.04
N ASP A 830 21.44 1.13 34.87
CA ASP A 830 21.29 2.56 35.13
C ASP A 830 22.21 3.38 34.22
N PRO A 831 21.69 4.10 33.22
CA PRO A 831 22.53 4.81 32.24
C PRO A 831 23.25 6.04 32.82
N PHE A 832 23.08 6.31 34.13
CA PHE A 832 23.75 7.41 34.81
C PHE A 832 24.83 6.92 35.80
N GLY A 833 25.11 5.61 35.84
CA GLY A 833 26.18 5.06 36.65
C GLY A 833 26.09 3.56 36.92
N PRO A 834 27.05 3.01 37.66
CA PRO A 834 27.24 1.56 37.71
C PRO A 834 26.09 0.82 38.37
N GLY A 835 25.58 -0.22 37.69
CA GLY A 835 24.70 -1.22 38.27
C GLY A 835 23.27 -1.18 37.72
N ARG A 836 22.31 -1.71 38.50
CA ARG A 836 20.92 -1.90 38.05
C ARG A 836 19.97 -0.88 38.67
N ILE A 837 18.99 -0.44 37.88
CA ILE A 837 17.91 0.42 38.37
C ILE A 837 17.10 -0.32 39.45
N SER A 838 16.90 0.33 40.60
CA SER A 838 16.06 -0.20 41.67
C SER A 838 14.58 0.00 41.36
N TYR A 839 13.94 -1.00 40.77
CA TYR A 839 12.51 -0.95 40.44
C TYR A 839 11.61 -1.17 41.67
N ASN A 840 10.53 -0.38 41.76
CA ASN A 840 9.50 -0.51 42.77
C ASN A 840 8.26 -1.22 42.20
N SER A 841 8.18 -2.53 42.44
CA SER A 841 7.05 -3.36 41.98
C SER A 841 5.70 -2.99 42.59
N GLN A 842 5.67 -2.30 43.73
CA GLN A 842 4.43 -1.81 44.33
C GLN A 842 3.88 -0.61 43.56
N LEU A 843 4.76 0.27 43.07
CA LEU A 843 4.38 1.41 42.25
C LEU A 843 3.79 0.97 40.90
N THR A 844 4.39 -0.03 40.25
CA THR A 844 3.85 -0.61 39.00
C THR A 844 2.44 -1.20 39.20
N LYS A 845 2.19 -1.82 40.36
CA LYS A 845 0.87 -2.37 40.69
C LYS A 845 -0.15 -1.29 41.01
N GLU A 846 0.27 -0.26 41.74
CA GLU A 846 -0.58 0.87 42.15
C GLU A 846 -1.11 1.64 40.93
N TYR A 847 -0.25 1.93 39.95
CA TYR A 847 -0.62 2.67 38.74
C TYR A 847 -0.95 1.76 37.55
N SER A 848 -1.24 0.49 37.80
CA SER A 848 -1.49 -0.51 36.76
C SER A 848 -2.64 -0.10 35.85
N GLY A 849 -2.31 0.16 34.58
CA GLY A 849 -3.27 0.58 33.55
C GLY A 849 -3.55 2.06 33.49
N GLU A 850 -2.95 2.88 34.36
CA GLU A 850 -3.16 4.32 34.39
C GLU A 850 -2.32 5.09 33.36
N ILE A 851 -2.79 6.30 33.05
CA ILE A 851 -2.04 7.29 32.28
C ILE A 851 -1.34 8.23 33.26
N ILE A 852 -0.03 8.39 33.11
CA ILE A 852 0.84 9.18 33.97
C ILE A 852 1.42 10.36 33.18
N LEU A 853 1.39 11.55 33.76
CA LEU A 853 2.03 12.74 33.23
C LEU A 853 3.27 13.06 34.06
N LYS A 854 4.42 13.18 33.40
CA LYS A 854 5.68 13.55 34.05
C LYS A 854 5.61 15.00 34.51
N VAL A 855 5.67 15.25 35.82
CA VAL A 855 5.39 16.57 36.42
C VAL A 855 6.53 17.58 36.19
N GLN A 856 7.78 17.10 36.06
CA GLN A 856 8.97 17.95 35.87
C GLN A 856 9.37 18.15 34.41
N ALA A 857 8.54 17.73 33.45
CA ALA A 857 8.72 17.96 32.02
C ALA A 857 7.42 18.53 31.44
N GLU A 858 7.37 18.86 30.14
CA GLU A 858 6.22 19.49 29.45
C GLU A 858 4.92 18.62 29.37
N GLY A 859 4.59 17.84 30.40
CA GLY A 859 3.39 17.01 30.47
C GLY A 859 3.48 15.77 29.57
N GLN A 860 4.68 15.18 29.46
CA GLN A 860 4.94 13.94 28.72
C GLN A 860 4.08 12.78 29.27
N MET A 861 3.37 12.11 28.37
CA MET A 861 2.38 11.08 28.71
C MET A 861 2.97 9.67 28.67
N TRP A 862 2.73 8.90 29.73
CA TRP A 862 3.17 7.53 29.89
C TRP A 862 1.98 6.63 30.20
N TYR A 863 1.93 5.47 29.58
CA TYR A 863 0.95 4.43 29.90
C TYR A 863 1.61 3.32 30.70
N VAL A 864 1.12 3.02 31.90
CA VAL A 864 1.60 1.90 32.71
C VAL A 864 0.80 0.66 32.30
N ASN A 865 1.40 -0.24 31.53
CA ASN A 865 0.72 -1.45 31.08
C ASN A 865 0.47 -2.39 32.29
N PRO A 866 -0.76 -2.90 32.47
CA PRO A 866 -1.08 -3.86 33.53
C PRO A 866 -0.26 -5.16 33.51
N SER A 867 0.44 -5.43 32.41
CA SER A 867 1.25 -6.62 32.21
C SER A 867 2.64 -6.50 32.82
N ASP A 868 3.29 -5.33 32.77
CA ASP A 868 4.69 -5.18 33.20
C ASP A 868 5.25 -3.73 33.24
N LYS A 869 5.28 -3.02 32.11
CA LYS A 869 6.14 -1.84 31.87
C LYS A 869 5.35 -0.57 31.64
N ARG A 870 6.00 0.58 31.80
CA ARG A 870 5.49 1.86 31.28
C ARG A 870 5.97 2.11 29.85
N TYR A 871 5.15 2.77 29.05
CA TYR A 871 5.42 3.08 27.65
C TYR A 871 5.23 4.57 27.43
N PHE A 872 6.21 5.22 26.80
CA PHE A 872 6.12 6.63 26.46
C PHE A 872 5.22 6.80 25.24
N ILE A 873 4.20 7.63 25.35
CA ILE A 873 3.29 7.98 24.26
C ILE A 873 3.48 9.47 23.98
N SER A 874 4.38 9.79 23.05
CA SER A 874 4.78 11.17 22.74
C SER A 874 3.78 11.88 21.83
N SER A 875 2.93 11.12 21.13
CA SER A 875 2.07 11.67 20.09
C SER A 875 0.83 10.79 19.80
N PRO A 876 -0.15 11.29 19.01
CA PRO A 876 -1.25 10.48 18.52
C PRO A 876 -0.84 9.21 17.77
N GLY A 877 0.20 9.26 16.94
CA GLY A 877 0.69 8.05 16.24
C GLY A 877 1.25 7.01 17.20
N ASP A 878 1.96 7.43 18.24
CA ASP A 878 2.43 6.54 19.32
C ASP A 878 1.26 5.87 20.04
N LEU A 879 0.13 6.57 20.22
CA LEU A 879 -1.06 5.97 20.82
C LEU A 879 -1.59 4.83 19.94
N LEU A 880 -1.67 5.03 18.63
CA LEU A 880 -2.11 3.98 17.71
C LEU A 880 -1.16 2.77 17.75
N ILE A 881 0.14 3.01 17.89
CA ILE A 881 1.15 1.96 18.03
C ILE A 881 1.03 1.25 19.38
N ALA A 882 0.80 1.99 20.47
CA ALA A 882 0.56 1.44 21.79
C ALA A 882 -0.70 0.56 21.80
N VAL A 883 -1.79 0.99 21.17
CA VAL A 883 -3.01 0.17 21.04
C VAL A 883 -2.74 -1.08 20.19
N LYS A 884 -1.97 -0.97 19.11
CA LYS A 884 -1.62 -2.14 18.27
C LYS A 884 -0.70 -3.13 18.96
N LYS A 885 0.31 -2.65 19.69
CA LYS A 885 1.32 -3.49 20.36
C LYS A 885 0.82 -4.06 21.69
N LEU A 886 0.07 -3.27 22.45
CA LEU A 886 -0.29 -3.55 23.84
C LEU A 886 -1.78 -3.85 24.02
N GLY A 887 -2.60 -3.57 23.00
CA GLY A 887 -4.04 -3.78 23.05
C GLY A 887 -4.43 -5.25 22.97
N ARG A 888 -5.51 -5.57 23.68
CA ARG A 888 -6.07 -6.92 23.73
C ARG A 888 -7.26 -7.02 22.78
N ALA A 889 -7.17 -7.90 21.80
CA ALA A 889 -8.31 -8.28 20.99
C ALA A 889 -9.41 -8.91 21.86
N VAL A 890 -10.63 -8.41 21.73
CA VAL A 890 -11.81 -8.88 22.45
C VAL A 890 -13.00 -8.97 21.50
N ARG A 891 -13.90 -9.91 21.76
CA ARG A 891 -15.17 -10.01 21.04
C ARG A 891 -16.13 -8.88 21.43
N HIS A 892 -17.07 -8.54 20.57
CA HIS A 892 -18.03 -7.45 20.76
C HIS A 892 -18.90 -7.62 22.02
N ASN A 893 -19.14 -8.86 22.45
CA ASN A 893 -19.87 -9.14 23.69
C ASN A 893 -19.14 -8.68 24.97
N ILE A 894 -17.81 -8.57 24.93
CA ILE A 894 -17.00 -8.01 26.03
C ILE A 894 -17.12 -6.49 26.05
N ILE A 895 -17.18 -5.85 24.89
CA ILE A 895 -17.36 -4.39 24.77
C ILE A 895 -18.75 -3.97 25.26
N THR A 896 -19.80 -4.68 24.85
CA THR A 896 -21.19 -4.39 25.26
C THR A 896 -21.47 -4.72 26.73
N ASN A 897 -20.75 -5.65 27.35
CA ASN A 897 -20.89 -6.02 28.77
C ASN A 897 -19.65 -5.68 29.61
N TYR A 898 -18.90 -4.65 29.24
CA TYR A 898 -17.55 -4.36 29.77
C TYR A 898 -17.46 -4.30 31.29
N ALA A 899 -18.51 -3.83 31.97
CA ALA A 899 -18.56 -3.74 33.43
C ALA A 899 -18.31 -5.08 34.12
N ASN A 900 -18.79 -6.19 33.55
CA ASN A 900 -18.61 -7.55 34.10
C ASN A 900 -17.19 -8.09 33.92
N TYR A 901 -16.38 -7.44 33.07
CA TYR A 901 -15.04 -7.90 32.68
C TYR A 901 -13.92 -7.00 33.22
N PHE A 902 -14.25 -6.07 34.12
CA PHE A 902 -13.28 -5.13 34.71
C PHE A 902 -12.10 -5.84 35.38
N SER A 903 -12.33 -6.93 36.13
CA SER A 903 -11.26 -7.67 36.82
C SER A 903 -10.20 -8.26 35.90
N VAL A 904 -10.51 -8.43 34.61
CA VAL A 904 -9.63 -9.06 33.62
C VAL A 904 -9.08 -8.04 32.62
N HIS A 905 -9.82 -6.97 32.36
CA HIS A 905 -9.54 -6.01 31.28
C HIS A 905 -9.35 -4.56 31.74
N GLY A 906 -9.58 -4.25 33.02
CA GLY A 906 -9.34 -2.92 33.58
C GLY A 906 -7.90 -2.48 33.34
N GLY A 907 -7.72 -1.24 32.89
CA GLY A 907 -6.41 -0.68 32.60
C GLY A 907 -5.85 -0.99 31.22
N LYS A 908 -6.54 -1.78 30.38
CA LYS A 908 -6.03 -2.23 29.08
C LYS A 908 -6.63 -1.45 27.91
N PHE A 909 -5.87 -1.34 26.83
CA PHE A 909 -6.44 -1.08 25.51
C PHE A 909 -7.15 -2.33 25.02
N LEU A 910 -8.34 -2.18 24.47
CA LEU A 910 -9.16 -3.26 23.90
C LEU A 910 -9.43 -2.98 22.42
N VAL A 911 -9.41 -4.02 21.60
CA VAL A 911 -9.73 -3.94 20.17
C VAL A 911 -10.90 -4.87 19.90
N ASP A 912 -12.02 -4.30 19.46
CA ASP A 912 -13.23 -5.06 19.11
C ASP A 912 -13.07 -5.71 17.74
N VAL A 913 -12.78 -7.01 17.74
CA VAL A 913 -12.50 -7.74 16.49
C VAL A 913 -13.75 -8.04 15.68
N ASP A 914 -14.95 -7.94 16.28
CA ASP A 914 -16.20 -8.22 15.56
C ASP A 914 -16.83 -6.93 14.99
N ASP A 915 -16.42 -5.74 15.46
CA ASP A 915 -16.91 -4.43 15.00
C ASP A 915 -15.78 -3.59 14.40
N GLY A 916 -15.22 -4.07 13.28
CA GLY A 916 -14.29 -3.30 12.46
C GLY A 916 -12.98 -2.89 13.15
N ASN A 917 -12.52 -3.64 14.17
CA ASN A 917 -11.33 -3.34 14.97
C ASN A 917 -11.41 -1.99 15.69
N LYS A 918 -12.60 -1.58 16.13
CA LYS A 918 -12.78 -0.39 16.96
C LYS A 918 -11.95 -0.49 18.24
N MET A 919 -11.30 0.61 18.59
CA MET A 919 -10.34 0.67 19.69
C MET A 919 -10.98 1.30 20.92
N TYR A 920 -10.64 0.77 22.09
CA TYR A 920 -11.15 1.27 23.36
C TYR A 920 -10.05 1.30 24.43
N TYR A 921 -10.18 2.19 25.40
CA TYR A 921 -9.38 2.18 26.63
C TYR A 921 -10.30 1.92 27.83
N PHE A 922 -9.99 0.87 28.59
CA PHE A 922 -10.74 0.56 29.80
C PHE A 922 -10.11 1.27 30.99
N ASN A 923 -10.64 2.44 31.34
CA ASN A 923 -10.06 3.27 32.39
C ASN A 923 -10.15 2.57 33.76
N PRO A 924 -9.02 2.32 34.45
CA PRO A 924 -8.99 1.57 35.70
C PRO A 924 -9.54 2.37 36.89
N VAL A 925 -9.53 3.70 36.82
CA VAL A 925 -9.93 4.60 37.91
C VAL A 925 -11.45 4.68 38.00
N ASN A 926 -12.11 5.02 36.90
CA ASN A 926 -13.56 5.22 36.86
C ASN A 926 -14.35 3.99 36.37
N LYS A 927 -13.65 2.91 36.01
CA LYS A 927 -14.22 1.63 35.53
C LYS A 927 -15.13 1.78 34.32
N ARG A 928 -14.89 2.78 33.47
CA ARG A 928 -15.61 2.99 32.20
C ARG A 928 -14.74 2.64 31.00
N LEU A 929 -15.41 2.13 29.97
CA LEU A 929 -14.81 1.85 28.68
C LEU A 929 -14.99 3.07 27.76
N TYR A 930 -13.89 3.57 27.23
CA TYR A 930 -13.86 4.76 26.36
C TYR A 930 -13.52 4.36 24.94
N TYR A 931 -14.34 4.78 23.98
CA TYR A 931 -14.08 4.57 22.55
C TYR A 931 -12.99 5.53 22.06
N ILE A 932 -11.96 4.99 21.41
CA ILE A 932 -10.90 5.72 20.74
C ILE A 932 -11.30 5.83 19.27
N ALA A 933 -12.01 6.90 18.94
CA ALA A 933 -12.53 7.14 17.59
C ALA A 933 -11.41 7.35 16.57
N ASP A 934 -10.36 8.06 16.96
CA ASP A 934 -9.15 8.28 16.20
C ASP A 934 -7.97 8.56 17.15
N ALA A 935 -6.76 8.53 16.59
CA ALA A 935 -5.53 8.69 17.34
C ALA A 935 -5.41 10.05 18.04
N ALA A 936 -5.89 11.13 17.42
CA ALA A 936 -5.76 12.48 17.97
C ALA A 936 -6.75 12.71 19.11
N SER A 937 -8.03 12.41 18.90
CA SER A 937 -9.05 12.52 19.95
C SER A 937 -8.79 11.55 21.11
N GLY A 938 -8.30 10.35 20.81
CA GLY A 938 -7.86 9.39 21.82
C GLY A 938 -6.68 9.88 22.65
N PHE A 939 -5.70 10.54 22.04
CA PHE A 939 -4.52 11.06 22.74
C PHE A 939 -4.92 12.17 23.72
N ASP A 940 -5.75 13.11 23.29
CA ASP A 940 -6.27 14.18 24.15
C ASP A 940 -7.13 13.63 25.29
N LEU A 941 -7.96 12.62 24.97
CA LEU A 941 -8.79 11.92 25.96
C LEU A 941 -7.93 11.23 27.04
N LEU A 942 -6.90 10.48 26.65
CA LEU A 942 -6.02 9.80 27.60
C LEU A 942 -5.20 10.79 28.41
N LYS A 943 -4.69 11.86 27.78
CA LYS A 943 -3.97 12.93 28.47
C LYS A 943 -4.85 13.59 29.54
N SER A 944 -6.17 13.71 29.30
CA SER A 944 -7.12 14.22 30.29
C SER A 944 -7.31 13.32 31.53
N PHE A 945 -6.97 12.02 31.43
CA PHE A 945 -6.97 11.09 32.56
C PHE A 945 -5.64 11.06 33.31
N GLY A 946 -4.65 11.78 32.81
CA GLY A 946 -3.27 11.72 33.27
C GLY A 946 -3.09 12.15 34.74
N GLN A 947 -2.48 11.29 35.55
CA GLN A 947 -2.05 11.63 36.91
C GLN A 947 -0.60 12.09 36.94
N GLY A 948 -0.29 13.14 37.70
CA GLY A 948 1.08 13.63 37.83
C GLY A 948 1.98 12.67 38.61
N MET A 949 3.17 12.35 38.10
CA MET A 949 4.21 11.61 38.83
C MET A 949 5.58 12.30 38.71
N SER A 950 6.38 12.20 39.79
CA SER A 950 7.74 12.71 39.81
C SER A 950 8.70 11.85 38.98
N ASN A 951 9.75 12.45 38.39
CA ASN A 951 10.78 11.71 37.66
C ASN A 951 11.37 10.53 38.44
N ALA A 952 11.61 10.72 39.75
CA ALA A 952 12.18 9.69 40.62
C ALA A 952 11.23 8.52 40.95
N ASN A 953 9.91 8.69 40.75
CA ASN A 953 8.89 7.65 40.95
C ASN A 953 8.43 6.99 39.63
N LEU A 954 8.41 7.76 38.54
CA LEU A 954 8.83 7.23 37.22
C LEU A 954 10.28 6.71 37.41
N TRP A 955 11.08 6.27 36.45
CA TRP A 955 12.38 5.59 36.74
C TRP A 955 12.30 4.27 37.56
N LYS A 956 11.67 4.24 38.73
CA LYS A 956 11.35 3.04 39.52
C LYS A 956 10.30 2.13 38.87
N ILE A 957 9.61 2.57 37.82
CA ILE A 957 8.80 1.70 36.95
C ILE A 957 9.63 1.34 35.72
N ARG A 958 9.72 0.06 35.36
CA ARG A 958 10.48 -0.39 34.20
C ARG A 958 9.94 0.20 32.90
N SER A 959 10.83 0.76 32.08
CA SER A 959 10.46 1.35 30.78
C SER A 959 10.38 0.28 29.68
N GLY A 960 9.44 0.47 28.76
CA GLY A 960 9.32 -0.27 27.50
C GLY A 960 9.31 0.70 26.32
N PHE A 961 9.74 0.21 25.17
CA PHE A 961 9.84 1.00 23.95
C PHE A 961 8.76 0.63 22.94
N LEU A 962 8.15 1.65 22.33
CA LEU A 962 7.14 1.45 21.28
C LEU A 962 7.74 1.25 19.88
N TYR A 963 9.06 1.46 19.70
CA TYR A 963 9.76 1.36 18.42
C TYR A 963 10.94 0.41 18.52
#